data_AF-A0AAP2D4X4-F1
#
_entry.id   AF-A0AAP2D4X4-F1
#
_cell.length_a   1.000
_cell.length_b   1.000
_cell.length_c   1.000
_cell.angle_alpha   90.00
_cell.angle_beta   90.00
_cell.angle_gamma   90.00
#
_symmetry.space_group_name_H-M   'P 1'
#
loop_
_entity.id
_entity.type
_entity.pdbx_description
1 polymer ?
#
loop_
_entity_poly.entity_id
_entity_poly.type
_entity_poly.pdbx_seq_one_letter_code
_entity_poly.pdbx_strand_id
1 'polypeptide(L)'
;MAVSLKEKFLGLDAVIDEVTSLMIPWYLFPGAQQRPTVINLWGLTGSGKTALVQAIIEYLQYQKLYTHMDMGEFESDSASWMKNILTDDLAFFHGKPAIFCLDEFQFARTVDADRRELGKDKLRVIWDLLDSGKINHVPGHYTTATYNAEKCLRRLEKASRLGVTITRGQVDAAGLDEFKAVFDGFYLEYENRNKIPEADYFLSRDFTGVLRNLFNDDDITHEVLQQRIADSDLHGLMRLVNEAQRSQPLTQTLDLSGALIFVLGNLDEAYTMSGSLNPDISADDFYEQTTKINLADIKRALRKRFRSEQIARLGNNHVIYTSFHTAHFRELIGRELKRIGAFAQAQFGWTTSFDDSIVDVVYSEGVFPAQGTRPVFTTVKNLIESRVGSLAVSVLEYQLPVASIDWRFEGETFTYTLRDASGTVLLTTSDKATLKLDSLRKSIDPELQAHVAVHEAGHAVLAALTLRIIPTVVVSRTASDAEGFCLVDFPEGPMTRETLQKDIIITLGGYVAERLVFGDQFTSSGVSIDIEEASRLANRAVRRYAMGSDPIHLAVDSSGEADAFFLSERYAGESIAIIKACEAEAERLLNRNKLLLLKMAEYLTTTSRMEQETIEEYVARYGKEEWIARDGFIKRDQYYRFNETLQKQLKSLELEAAQADIEGLVSEAKAILSR
;
A
#
# COMPACT_ATOMS: atom_id res chain seq x y z
N MET A 1 27.56 4.43 5.92
CA MET A 1 26.11 4.57 5.71
C MET A 1 25.36 3.30 6.08
N ALA A 2 25.48 2.19 5.32
CA ALA A 2 24.73 0.95 5.59
C ALA A 2 24.85 0.44 7.03
N VAL A 3 26.06 0.40 7.61
CA VAL A 3 26.28 0.03 9.02
C VAL A 3 25.46 0.90 9.97
N SER A 4 25.54 2.23 9.82
CA SER A 4 24.78 3.17 10.65
C SER A 4 23.26 3.08 10.45
N LEU A 5 22.80 2.74 9.23
CA LEU A 5 21.39 2.49 8.97
C LEU A 5 20.91 1.24 9.71
N LYS A 6 21.68 0.15 9.73
CA LYS A 6 21.33 -1.08 10.46
C LYS A 6 21.32 -0.89 11.97
N GLU A 7 22.19 -0.02 12.49
CA GLU A 7 22.12 0.37 13.91
C GLU A 7 20.84 1.14 14.22
N LYS A 8 20.41 2.03 13.32
CA LYS A 8 19.22 2.88 13.47
C LYS A 8 17.90 2.11 13.26
N PHE A 9 17.84 1.23 12.28
CA PHE A 9 16.61 0.52 11.89
C PHE A 9 16.67 -0.95 12.26
N LEU A 10 15.78 -1.35 13.18
CA LEU A 10 15.66 -2.74 13.59
C LEU A 10 14.96 -3.58 12.50
N GLY A 11 15.46 -4.80 12.26
CA GLY A 11 14.79 -5.78 11.40
C GLY A 11 14.79 -5.46 9.90
N LEU A 12 15.52 -4.43 9.47
CA LEU A 12 15.58 -3.99 8.06
C LEU A 12 16.93 -4.28 7.39
N ASP A 13 17.79 -5.10 7.98
CA ASP A 13 19.16 -5.34 7.50
C ASP A 13 19.22 -5.79 6.04
N ALA A 14 18.40 -6.78 5.67
CA ALA A 14 18.35 -7.29 4.30
C ALA A 14 17.83 -6.22 3.30
N VAL A 15 16.82 -5.46 3.71
CA VAL A 15 16.26 -4.34 2.92
C VAL A 15 17.32 -3.25 2.73
N ILE A 16 18.07 -2.90 3.77
CA ILE A 16 19.14 -1.90 3.72
C ILE A 16 20.25 -2.35 2.77
N ASP A 17 20.64 -3.63 2.83
CA ASP A 17 21.66 -4.19 1.95
C ASP A 17 21.21 -4.15 0.48
N GLU A 18 19.96 -4.57 0.21
CA GLU A 18 19.40 -4.56 -1.14
C GLU A 18 19.29 -3.14 -1.70
N VAL A 19 18.70 -2.21 -0.95
CA VAL A 19 18.57 -0.80 -1.36
C VAL A 19 19.95 -0.17 -1.59
N THR A 20 20.89 -0.38 -0.67
CA THR A 20 22.25 0.16 -0.82
C THR A 20 22.92 -0.41 -2.07
N SER A 21 22.80 -1.72 -2.31
CA SER A 21 23.34 -2.39 -3.49
C SER A 21 22.80 -1.80 -4.80
N LEU A 22 21.48 -1.59 -4.87
CA LEU A 22 20.81 -0.99 -6.03
C LEU A 22 21.23 0.48 -6.27
N MET A 23 21.61 1.20 -5.23
CA MET A 23 22.06 2.59 -5.32
C MET A 23 23.51 2.75 -5.77
N ILE A 24 24.38 1.74 -5.57
CA ILE A 24 25.82 1.85 -5.84
C ILE A 24 26.12 2.31 -7.29
N PRO A 25 25.51 1.74 -8.35
CA PRO A 25 25.79 2.16 -9.71
C PRO A 25 25.44 3.63 -9.97
N TRP A 26 24.31 4.09 -9.43
CA TRP A 26 23.88 5.48 -9.54
C TRP A 26 24.82 6.43 -8.80
N TYR A 27 25.22 6.07 -7.58
CA TYR A 27 26.08 6.91 -6.74
C TYR A 27 27.50 7.05 -7.31
N LEU A 28 28.09 5.96 -7.82
CA LEU A 28 29.45 5.96 -8.37
C LEU A 28 29.52 6.51 -9.79
N PHE A 29 28.49 6.26 -10.61
CA PHE A 29 28.48 6.60 -12.03
C PHE A 29 27.19 7.32 -12.46
N PRO A 30 26.86 8.50 -11.87
CA PRO A 30 25.62 9.20 -12.18
C PRO A 30 25.56 9.68 -13.64
N GLY A 31 26.70 10.07 -14.22
CA GLY A 31 26.78 10.50 -15.63
C GLY A 31 26.72 9.37 -16.66
N ALA A 32 26.80 8.11 -16.22
CA ALA A 32 26.66 6.94 -17.11
C ALA A 32 25.19 6.48 -17.25
N GLN A 33 24.30 6.99 -16.40
CA GLN A 33 22.89 6.61 -16.39
C GLN A 33 22.21 7.09 -17.68
N GLN A 34 21.66 6.15 -18.44
CA GLN A 34 20.87 6.45 -19.65
C GLN A 34 19.38 6.60 -19.36
N ARG A 35 18.95 6.11 -18.18
CA ARG A 35 17.60 6.15 -17.65
C ARG A 35 17.68 6.24 -16.13
N PRO A 36 16.64 6.78 -15.47
CA PRO A 36 16.64 6.88 -14.02
C PRO A 36 16.76 5.51 -13.36
N THR A 37 17.47 5.47 -12.23
CA THR A 37 17.49 4.30 -11.37
C THR A 37 16.23 4.31 -10.53
N VAL A 38 15.29 3.41 -10.82
CA VAL A 38 14.04 3.26 -10.06
C VAL A 38 14.22 2.17 -9.01
N ILE A 39 13.91 2.46 -7.75
CA ILE A 39 13.89 1.51 -6.63
C ILE A 39 12.50 1.57 -6.00
N ASN A 40 11.78 0.46 -6.07
CA ASN A 40 10.42 0.37 -5.57
C ASN A 40 10.40 -0.31 -4.19
N LEU A 41 9.88 0.37 -3.18
CA LEU A 41 9.76 -0.15 -1.80
C LEU A 41 8.30 -0.43 -1.49
N TRP A 42 7.98 -1.71 -1.29
CA TRP A 42 6.63 -2.18 -0.99
C TRP A 42 6.58 -2.74 0.42
N GLY A 43 5.58 -2.33 1.19
CA GLY A 43 5.47 -2.71 2.58
C GLY A 43 4.17 -2.24 3.18
N LEU A 44 3.81 -2.75 4.34
CA LEU A 44 2.68 -2.25 5.11
C LEU A 44 2.93 -0.82 5.62
N THR A 45 1.86 -0.15 6.02
CA THR A 45 1.96 1.14 6.70
C THR A 45 2.79 1.00 7.97
N GLY A 46 3.71 1.93 8.22
CA GLY A 46 4.56 1.90 9.42
C GLY A 46 5.74 0.90 9.35
N SER A 47 6.03 0.30 8.19
CA SER A 47 7.19 -0.59 8.02
C SER A 47 8.55 0.13 7.92
N GLY A 48 8.57 1.46 7.92
CA GLY A 48 9.81 2.26 7.90
C GLY A 48 10.33 2.67 6.51
N LYS A 49 9.54 2.49 5.44
CA LYS A 49 9.90 2.88 4.06
C LYS A 49 10.38 4.33 3.93
N THR A 50 9.51 5.30 4.25
CA THR A 50 9.81 6.73 4.16
C THR A 50 10.97 7.13 5.09
N ALA A 51 10.99 6.56 6.30
CA ALA A 51 12.05 6.84 7.28
C ALA A 51 13.42 6.35 6.80
N LEU A 52 13.50 5.19 6.13
CA LEU A 52 14.74 4.68 5.54
C LEU A 52 15.25 5.61 4.45
N VAL A 53 14.38 6.03 3.52
CA VAL A 53 14.75 6.97 2.45
C VAL A 53 15.26 8.28 3.05
N GLN A 54 14.53 8.89 3.99
CA GLN A 54 14.95 10.12 4.67
C GLN A 54 16.33 9.97 5.33
N ALA A 55 16.56 8.88 6.06
CA ALA A 55 17.85 8.62 6.68
C ALA A 55 18.99 8.46 5.65
N ILE A 56 18.72 7.82 4.50
CA ILE A 56 19.68 7.74 3.39
C ILE A 56 20.03 9.14 2.89
N ILE A 57 19.04 10.00 2.63
CA ILE A 57 19.28 11.39 2.18
C ILE A 57 20.11 12.17 3.20
N GLU A 58 19.82 12.00 4.49
CA GLU A 58 20.58 12.62 5.59
C GLU A 58 22.04 12.18 5.58
N TYR A 59 22.31 10.87 5.49
CA TYR A 59 23.68 10.34 5.47
C TYR A 59 24.46 10.74 4.22
N LEU A 60 23.77 10.84 3.07
CA LEU A 60 24.39 11.32 1.83
C LEU A 60 24.61 12.84 1.81
N GLN A 61 23.93 13.58 2.69
CA GLN A 61 23.89 15.05 2.70
C GLN A 61 23.31 15.64 1.40
N TYR A 62 22.32 14.96 0.82
CA TYR A 62 21.73 15.29 -0.49
C TYR A 62 20.39 16.04 -0.37
N GLN A 63 20.13 16.72 0.75
CA GLN A 63 18.85 17.39 1.00
C GLN A 63 18.50 18.44 -0.08
N LYS A 64 19.51 19.11 -0.66
CA LYS A 64 19.33 20.07 -1.77
C LYS A 64 19.04 19.42 -3.12
N LEU A 65 19.31 18.12 -3.25
CA LEU A 65 19.10 17.33 -4.46
C LEU A 65 17.88 16.41 -4.34
N TYR A 66 17.10 16.56 -3.26
CA TYR A 66 16.01 15.68 -2.90
C TYR A 66 14.67 16.38 -3.05
N THR A 67 13.72 15.70 -3.69
CA THR A 67 12.32 16.14 -3.77
C THR A 67 11.42 15.00 -3.35
N HIS A 68 10.59 15.25 -2.33
CA HIS A 68 9.55 14.33 -1.85
C HIS A 68 8.20 14.75 -2.41
N MET A 69 7.45 13.81 -2.96
CA MET A 69 6.13 14.01 -3.56
C MET A 69 5.16 13.01 -2.93
N ASP A 70 4.11 13.51 -2.28
CA ASP A 70 3.02 12.68 -1.78
C ASP A 70 2.02 12.42 -2.92
N MET A 71 1.91 11.17 -3.35
CA MET A 71 1.02 10.79 -4.45
C MET A 71 -0.46 10.81 -4.06
N GLY A 72 -0.81 10.91 -2.77
CA GLY A 72 -2.18 11.06 -2.27
C GLY A 72 -2.81 12.41 -2.64
N GLU A 73 -2.00 13.48 -2.73
CA GLU A 73 -2.50 14.82 -3.05
C GLU A 73 -3.03 14.93 -4.50
N PHE A 74 -2.72 13.96 -5.36
CA PHE A 74 -3.21 13.84 -6.76
C PHE A 74 -4.67 13.44 -6.90
N GLU A 75 -5.35 13.00 -5.84
CA GLU A 75 -6.80 12.78 -5.89
C GLU A 75 -7.60 14.09 -5.76
N SER A 76 -6.97 15.19 -5.33
CA SER A 76 -7.64 16.48 -5.13
C SER A 76 -7.65 17.36 -6.41
N ASP A 77 -8.76 18.08 -6.65
CA ASP A 77 -8.87 19.07 -7.75
C ASP A 77 -7.86 20.23 -7.66
N SER A 78 -7.16 20.34 -6.52
CA SER A 78 -6.11 21.31 -6.19
C SER A 78 -4.77 21.10 -6.92
N ALA A 79 -4.63 20.13 -7.82
CA ALA A 79 -3.37 19.78 -8.52
C ALA A 79 -2.72 20.87 -9.41
N SER A 80 -3.14 22.14 -9.32
CA SER A 80 -2.53 23.25 -10.05
C SER A 80 -1.13 23.60 -9.55
N TRP A 81 -0.85 23.46 -8.25
CA TRP A 81 0.48 23.74 -7.69
C TRP A 81 1.51 22.66 -8.05
N MET A 82 1.06 21.40 -8.20
CA MET A 82 1.92 20.29 -8.62
C MET A 82 2.36 20.37 -10.08
N LYS A 83 1.60 21.03 -10.97
CA LYS A 83 2.12 21.37 -12.30
C LYS A 83 3.40 22.19 -12.18
N ASN A 84 3.45 23.16 -11.27
CA ASN A 84 4.61 24.02 -11.09
C ASN A 84 5.81 23.25 -10.52
N ILE A 85 5.60 22.33 -9.57
CA ILE A 85 6.68 21.43 -9.08
C ILE A 85 7.20 20.54 -10.20
N LEU A 86 6.30 19.95 -10.99
CA LEU A 86 6.67 19.04 -12.08
C LEU A 86 7.17 19.75 -13.34
N THR A 87 7.18 21.09 -13.38
CA THR A 87 7.69 21.84 -14.53
C THR A 87 8.84 22.75 -14.16
N ASP A 88 8.65 23.67 -13.21
CA ASP A 88 9.63 24.73 -12.93
C ASP A 88 10.69 24.25 -11.93
N ASP A 89 10.31 23.45 -10.92
CA ASP A 89 11.29 22.88 -9.98
C ASP A 89 12.09 21.72 -10.62
N LEU A 90 11.50 20.95 -11.54
CA LEU A 90 12.24 19.93 -12.29
C LEU A 90 13.29 20.53 -13.23
N ALA A 91 13.09 21.76 -13.72
CA ALA A 91 14.08 22.44 -14.56
C ALA A 91 15.40 22.67 -13.82
N PHE A 92 15.38 22.86 -12.50
CA PHE A 92 16.58 22.99 -11.67
C PHE A 92 17.50 21.76 -11.79
N PHE A 93 16.91 20.57 -11.96
CA PHE A 93 17.60 19.28 -12.03
C PHE A 93 18.04 18.88 -13.44
N HIS A 94 17.78 19.70 -14.46
CA HIS A 94 18.18 19.42 -15.84
C HIS A 94 19.68 19.08 -15.95
N GLY A 95 19.99 17.86 -16.40
CA GLY A 95 21.36 17.37 -16.57
C GLY A 95 22.14 17.14 -15.27
N LYS A 96 21.47 17.17 -14.11
CA LYS A 96 22.09 16.99 -12.78
C LYS A 96 21.58 15.72 -12.10
N PRO A 97 22.39 15.10 -11.22
CA PRO A 97 21.90 14.06 -10.33
C PRO A 97 20.80 14.62 -9.42
N ALA A 98 19.71 13.88 -9.29
CA ALA A 98 18.58 14.23 -8.44
C ALA A 98 18.04 12.97 -7.75
N ILE A 99 17.43 13.13 -6.58
CA ILE A 99 16.73 12.06 -5.89
C ILE A 99 15.25 12.45 -5.76
N PHE A 100 14.37 11.65 -6.33
CA PHE A 100 12.92 11.81 -6.21
C PHE A 100 12.37 10.71 -5.31
N CYS A 101 11.45 11.06 -4.42
CA CYS A 101 10.67 10.10 -3.66
C CYS A 101 9.19 10.29 -3.95
N LEU A 102 8.58 9.30 -4.60
CA LEU A 102 7.15 9.22 -4.86
C LEU A 102 6.53 8.39 -3.75
N ASP A 103 5.99 9.04 -2.72
CA ASP A 103 5.41 8.39 -1.55
C ASP A 103 3.93 8.09 -1.73
N GLU A 104 3.42 7.09 -1.02
CA GLU A 104 2.02 6.65 -1.09
C GLU A 104 1.53 6.39 -2.54
N PHE A 105 2.41 5.78 -3.35
CA PHE A 105 2.25 5.61 -4.80
C PHE A 105 0.97 4.90 -5.21
N GLN A 106 0.35 4.12 -4.34
CA GLN A 106 -0.94 3.47 -4.60
C GLN A 106 -2.08 4.46 -4.95
N PHE A 107 -1.97 5.72 -4.55
CA PHE A 107 -2.94 6.77 -4.91
C PHE A 107 -2.74 7.33 -6.34
N ALA A 108 -1.58 7.07 -6.96
CA ALA A 108 -1.31 7.38 -8.37
C ALA A 108 -2.08 6.48 -9.36
N ARG A 109 -3.11 5.76 -8.86
CA ARG A 109 -4.00 4.86 -9.59
C ARG A 109 -4.46 5.48 -10.91
N THR A 110 -4.33 4.70 -11.98
CA THR A 110 -4.73 5.05 -13.35
C THR A 110 -5.84 4.18 -13.90
N VAL A 111 -6.20 3.10 -13.19
CA VAL A 111 -7.37 2.29 -13.49
C VAL A 111 -8.26 2.11 -12.26
N ASP A 112 -9.57 2.15 -12.45
CA ASP A 112 -10.54 1.89 -11.38
C ASP A 112 -10.61 0.39 -11.01
N ALA A 113 -11.51 0.03 -10.09
CA ALA A 113 -11.74 -1.35 -9.68
C ALA A 113 -12.19 -2.26 -10.85
N ASP A 114 -12.84 -1.68 -11.85
CA ASP A 114 -13.33 -2.33 -13.07
C ASP A 114 -12.29 -2.30 -14.21
N ARG A 115 -11.06 -1.87 -13.91
CA ARG A 115 -9.96 -1.70 -14.86
C ARG A 115 -10.19 -0.67 -15.97
N ARG A 116 -11.13 0.26 -15.79
CA ARG A 116 -11.35 1.37 -16.72
C ARG A 116 -10.33 2.45 -16.46
N GLU A 117 -9.89 3.12 -17.52
CA GLU A 117 -8.92 4.20 -17.41
C GLU A 117 -9.54 5.40 -16.68
N LEU A 118 -8.84 5.85 -15.65
CA LEU A 118 -9.10 7.12 -15.00
C LEU A 118 -8.43 8.21 -15.84
N GLY A 119 -9.17 9.27 -16.17
CA GLY A 119 -8.69 10.43 -16.92
C GLY A 119 -7.68 11.31 -16.14
N LYS A 120 -6.57 10.72 -15.69
CA LYS A 120 -5.51 11.39 -14.93
C LYS A 120 -4.35 11.80 -15.83
N ASP A 121 -4.61 12.64 -16.84
CA ASP A 121 -3.59 13.15 -17.77
C ASP A 121 -2.43 13.86 -17.07
N LYS A 122 -2.69 14.46 -15.89
CA LYS A 122 -1.69 15.15 -15.06
C LYS A 122 -0.58 14.21 -14.54
N LEU A 123 -0.83 12.91 -14.40
CA LEU A 123 0.16 11.93 -13.92
C LEU A 123 1.10 11.44 -15.03
N ARG A 124 0.84 11.80 -16.30
CA ARG A 124 1.66 11.35 -17.43
C ARG A 124 3.14 11.71 -17.26
N VAL A 125 3.43 12.88 -16.71
CA VAL A 125 4.81 13.36 -16.45
C VAL A 125 5.57 12.41 -15.52
N ILE A 126 4.92 11.87 -14.49
CA ILE A 126 5.51 10.90 -13.57
C ILE A 126 5.90 9.61 -14.30
N TRP A 127 5.04 9.15 -15.21
CA TRP A 127 5.33 7.94 -16.00
C TRP A 127 6.44 8.17 -17.03
N ASP A 128 6.58 9.37 -17.57
CA ASP A 128 7.67 9.71 -18.50
C ASP A 128 9.00 9.88 -17.75
N LEU A 129 8.95 10.43 -16.53
CA LEU A 129 10.06 10.47 -15.58
C LEU A 129 10.55 9.06 -15.25
N LEU A 130 9.65 8.14 -14.87
CA LEU A 130 10.01 6.75 -14.52
C LEU A 130 10.61 5.96 -15.68
N ASP A 131 10.17 6.21 -16.93
CA ASP A 131 10.62 5.43 -18.09
C ASP A 131 11.96 5.90 -18.66
N SER A 132 12.02 7.18 -19.02
CA SER A 132 13.16 7.76 -19.76
C SER A 132 13.90 8.85 -19.00
N GLY A 133 13.27 9.44 -17.98
CA GLY A 133 13.74 10.66 -17.35
C GLY A 133 13.61 11.90 -18.24
N LYS A 134 13.00 11.79 -19.44
CA LYS A 134 12.88 12.89 -20.39
C LYS A 134 11.47 13.44 -20.40
N ILE A 135 11.33 14.72 -20.07
CA ILE A 135 10.02 15.39 -19.95
C ILE A 135 9.97 16.56 -20.94
N ASN A 136 8.90 16.63 -21.73
CA ASN A 136 8.65 17.79 -22.58
C ASN A 136 8.12 18.94 -21.72
N HIS A 137 8.89 20.03 -21.67
CA HIS A 137 8.64 21.20 -20.84
C HIS A 137 8.38 22.44 -21.70
N VAL A 138 7.36 23.19 -21.31
CA VAL A 138 7.05 24.53 -21.83
C VAL A 138 7.03 25.45 -20.61
N PRO A 139 7.95 26.43 -20.48
CA PRO A 139 8.07 27.18 -19.23
C PRO A 139 6.83 28.04 -18.95
N GLY A 140 6.35 28.03 -17.70
CA GLY A 140 5.03 28.55 -17.31
C GLY A 140 4.83 30.05 -17.57
N HIS A 141 5.87 30.87 -17.32
CA HIS A 141 5.82 32.33 -17.50
C HIS A 141 5.48 32.77 -18.93
N TYR A 142 5.80 31.95 -19.94
CA TYR A 142 5.56 32.27 -21.35
C TYR A 142 4.09 32.17 -21.73
N THR A 143 3.33 31.25 -21.16
CA THR A 143 1.92 31.06 -21.52
C THR A 143 1.06 32.28 -21.13
N THR A 144 1.24 32.80 -19.93
CA THR A 144 0.54 34.00 -19.44
C THR A 144 1.02 35.26 -20.17
N ALA A 145 2.33 35.41 -20.36
CA ALA A 145 2.89 36.55 -21.10
C ALA A 145 2.42 36.58 -22.55
N THR A 146 2.34 35.42 -23.23
CA THR A 146 1.86 35.32 -24.62
C THR A 146 0.39 35.72 -24.73
N TYR A 147 -0.44 35.23 -23.81
CA TYR A 147 -1.86 35.58 -23.76
C TYR A 147 -2.08 37.08 -23.48
N ASN A 148 -1.29 37.66 -22.58
CA ASN A 148 -1.35 39.10 -22.30
C ASN A 148 -0.82 39.93 -23.49
N ALA A 149 0.20 39.47 -24.21
CA ALA A 149 0.69 40.11 -25.42
C ALA A 149 -0.36 40.11 -26.54
N GLU A 150 -1.13 39.03 -26.72
CA GLU A 150 -2.23 38.98 -27.69
C GLU A 150 -3.35 39.95 -27.32
N LYS A 151 -3.66 40.07 -26.02
CA LYS A 151 -4.59 41.10 -25.50
C LYS A 151 -4.06 42.52 -25.69
N CYS A 152 -2.75 42.71 -25.58
CA CYS A 152 -2.09 43.99 -25.82
C CYS A 152 -2.19 44.38 -27.30
N LEU A 153 -1.87 43.47 -28.23
CA LEU A 153 -2.00 43.70 -29.67
C LEU A 153 -3.42 44.12 -30.07
N ARG A 154 -4.44 43.40 -29.59
CA ARG A 154 -5.85 43.76 -29.85
C ARG A 154 -6.21 45.16 -29.35
N ARG A 155 -5.61 45.60 -28.24
CA ARG A 155 -5.80 46.95 -27.70
C ARG A 155 -5.03 48.00 -28.51
N LEU A 156 -3.79 47.72 -28.91
CA LEU A 156 -3.02 48.59 -29.80
C LEU A 156 -3.73 48.80 -31.15
N GLU A 157 -4.32 47.75 -31.72
CA GLU A 157 -5.16 47.85 -32.92
C GLU A 157 -6.38 48.74 -32.71
N LYS A 158 -7.06 48.60 -31.57
CA LYS A 158 -8.21 49.44 -31.23
C LYS A 158 -7.80 50.90 -31.03
N ALA A 159 -6.69 51.15 -30.34
CA ALA A 159 -6.11 52.48 -30.14
C ALA A 159 -5.73 53.12 -31.49
N SER A 160 -5.12 52.36 -32.39
CA SER A 160 -4.78 52.82 -33.75
C SER A 160 -6.02 53.23 -34.55
N ARG A 161 -7.12 52.46 -34.47
CA ARG A 161 -8.40 52.83 -35.13
C ARG A 161 -9.04 54.09 -34.55
N LEU A 162 -8.77 54.40 -33.29
CA LEU A 162 -9.24 55.63 -32.61
C LEU A 162 -8.30 56.82 -32.84
N GLY A 163 -7.23 56.66 -33.62
CA GLY A 163 -6.31 57.76 -33.96
C GLY A 163 -5.26 58.04 -32.88
N VAL A 164 -5.05 57.14 -31.92
CA VAL A 164 -3.97 57.26 -30.93
C VAL A 164 -2.62 57.18 -31.64
N THR A 165 -1.74 58.14 -31.36
CA THR A 165 -0.37 58.18 -31.86
C THR A 165 0.63 58.15 -30.70
N ILE A 166 1.84 57.66 -30.99
CA ILE A 166 2.94 57.67 -30.03
C ILE A 166 4.14 58.38 -30.64
N THR A 167 4.84 59.15 -29.82
CA THR A 167 6.08 59.84 -30.18
C THR A 167 7.13 59.54 -29.12
N ARG A 168 8.32 59.07 -29.52
CA ARG A 168 9.41 58.71 -28.59
C ARG A 168 8.96 57.73 -27.49
N GLY A 169 8.11 56.78 -27.84
CA GLY A 169 7.60 55.77 -26.91
C GLY A 169 6.53 56.26 -25.93
N GLN A 170 6.11 57.52 -26.02
CA GLN A 170 5.04 58.10 -25.21
C GLN A 170 3.78 58.30 -26.03
N VAL A 171 2.61 58.13 -25.41
CA VAL A 171 1.31 58.43 -26.01
C VAL A 171 1.14 59.94 -26.14
N ASP A 172 0.81 60.41 -27.34
CA ASP A 172 0.63 61.83 -27.59
C ASP A 172 -0.59 62.38 -26.84
N ALA A 173 -0.49 63.61 -26.33
CA ALA A 173 -1.55 64.22 -25.51
C ALA A 173 -2.92 64.26 -26.19
N ALA A 174 -2.96 64.33 -27.53
CA ALA A 174 -4.17 64.37 -28.32
C ALA A 174 -4.96 63.05 -28.37
N GLY A 175 -4.35 61.92 -28.01
CA GLY A 175 -4.97 60.59 -28.00
C GLY A 175 -4.89 59.89 -26.64
N LEU A 176 -4.54 60.62 -25.58
CA LEU A 176 -4.28 60.06 -24.25
C LEU A 176 -5.57 59.53 -23.59
N ASP A 177 -6.69 60.22 -23.75
CA ASP A 177 -7.97 59.82 -23.16
C ASP A 177 -8.52 58.56 -23.84
N GLU A 178 -8.42 58.47 -25.17
CA GLU A 178 -8.76 57.27 -25.95
C GLU A 178 -7.86 56.10 -25.59
N PHE A 179 -6.56 56.34 -25.39
CA PHE A 179 -5.62 55.31 -24.92
C PHE A 179 -6.01 54.79 -23.53
N LYS A 180 -6.26 55.68 -22.56
CA LYS A 180 -6.69 55.31 -21.20
C LYS A 180 -7.99 54.51 -21.22
N ALA A 181 -8.95 54.87 -22.07
CA ALA A 181 -10.20 54.12 -22.22
C ALA A 181 -10.02 52.73 -22.87
N VAL A 182 -9.07 52.57 -23.80
CA VAL A 182 -8.78 51.27 -24.43
C VAL A 182 -7.98 50.34 -23.52
N PHE A 183 -7.10 50.90 -22.70
CA PHE A 183 -6.23 50.17 -21.79
C PHE A 183 -6.73 50.12 -20.35
N ASP A 184 -7.95 50.59 -20.08
CA ASP A 184 -8.57 50.48 -18.75
C ASP A 184 -8.60 49.03 -18.25
N GLY A 185 -8.21 48.84 -16.99
CA GLY A 185 -8.06 47.52 -16.36
C GLY A 185 -7.01 46.60 -17.00
N PHE A 186 -6.10 47.12 -17.82
CA PHE A 186 -5.08 46.32 -18.51
C PHE A 186 -3.66 46.87 -18.33
N TYR A 187 -2.82 46.04 -17.71
CA TYR A 187 -1.37 46.11 -17.76
C TYR A 187 -0.84 44.78 -18.33
N LEU A 188 0.32 44.84 -19.00
CA LEU A 188 0.95 43.67 -19.61
C LEU A 188 1.39 42.66 -18.53
N GLU A 189 1.83 43.16 -17.38
CA GLU A 189 2.11 42.39 -16.16
C GLU A 189 0.89 42.31 -15.24
N TYR A 190 0.74 41.20 -14.52
CA TYR A 190 -0.46 40.94 -13.72
C TYR A 190 -0.59 41.83 -12.47
N GLU A 191 0.53 42.26 -11.89
CA GLU A 191 0.56 42.96 -10.59
C GLU A 191 -0.04 44.38 -10.63
N ASN A 192 -0.08 45.03 -11.81
CA ASN A 192 -0.50 46.43 -11.94
C ASN A 192 -1.87 46.64 -12.60
N ARG A 193 -2.72 45.61 -12.71
CA ARG A 193 -4.05 45.68 -13.37
C ARG A 193 -5.03 46.74 -12.82
N ASN A 194 -4.79 47.24 -11.61
CA ASN A 194 -5.63 48.25 -10.95
C ASN A 194 -5.19 49.70 -11.22
N LYS A 195 -4.11 49.92 -11.98
CA LYS A 195 -3.65 51.26 -12.36
C LYS A 195 -4.24 51.65 -13.71
N ILE A 196 -4.37 52.95 -13.94
CA ILE A 196 -4.67 53.51 -15.27
C ILE A 196 -3.32 53.78 -15.95
N PRO A 197 -3.08 53.30 -17.18
CA PRO A 197 -1.85 53.60 -17.91
C PRO A 197 -1.66 55.09 -18.19
N GLU A 198 -0.48 55.61 -17.87
CA GLU A 198 -0.09 56.98 -18.18
C GLU A 198 0.65 57.06 -19.54
N ALA A 199 0.96 58.28 -19.99
CA ALA A 199 1.53 58.52 -21.32
C ALA A 199 2.84 57.75 -21.58
N ASP A 200 3.62 57.45 -20.55
CA ASP A 200 4.91 56.74 -20.61
C ASP A 200 4.79 55.21 -20.41
N TYR A 201 3.57 54.66 -20.39
CA TYR A 201 3.32 53.24 -20.12
C TYR A 201 4.20 52.28 -20.93
N PHE A 202 4.41 52.53 -22.22
CA PHE A 202 5.22 51.64 -23.07
C PHE A 202 6.72 51.66 -22.74
N LEU A 203 7.20 52.69 -22.04
CA LEU A 203 8.59 52.79 -21.56
C LEU A 203 8.75 52.24 -20.13
N SER A 204 7.65 51.88 -19.46
CA SER A 204 7.67 51.37 -18.10
C SER A 204 8.45 50.06 -17.96
N ARG A 205 8.93 49.78 -16.75
CA ARG A 205 9.54 48.47 -16.42
C ARG A 205 8.55 47.32 -16.58
N ASP A 206 7.27 47.55 -16.31
CA ASP A 206 6.21 46.56 -16.50
C ASP A 206 6.13 46.12 -17.96
N PHE A 207 6.05 47.08 -18.89
CA PHE A 207 5.87 46.79 -20.30
C PHE A 207 7.14 46.18 -20.91
N THR A 208 8.29 46.77 -20.62
CA THR A 208 9.59 46.30 -21.16
C THR A 208 10.05 44.99 -20.52
N GLY A 209 9.72 44.74 -19.25
CA GLY A 209 10.07 43.51 -18.55
C GLY A 209 9.34 42.29 -19.10
N VAL A 210 8.04 42.41 -19.35
CA VAL A 210 7.28 41.30 -19.97
C VAL A 210 7.70 41.08 -21.43
N LEU A 211 7.97 42.14 -22.20
CA LEU A 211 8.51 41.98 -23.55
C LEU A 211 9.88 41.30 -23.57
N ARG A 212 10.79 41.66 -22.66
CA ARG A 212 12.08 40.99 -22.52
C ARG A 212 11.91 39.49 -22.25
N ASN A 213 11.03 39.15 -21.32
CA ASN A 213 10.76 37.75 -20.99
C ASN A 213 10.21 36.98 -22.20
N LEU A 214 9.46 37.61 -23.10
CA LEU A 214 8.98 36.99 -24.34
C LEU A 214 10.07 36.78 -25.39
N PHE A 215 11.06 37.68 -25.46
CA PHE A 215 12.21 37.54 -26.35
C PHE A 215 13.16 36.42 -25.93
N ASN A 216 13.30 36.16 -24.61
CA ASN A 216 14.19 35.12 -24.06
C ASN A 216 15.62 35.16 -24.63
N ASP A 217 16.15 36.36 -24.80
CA ASP A 217 17.47 36.64 -25.36
C ASP A 217 18.21 37.59 -24.42
N ASP A 218 19.37 37.17 -23.91
CA ASP A 218 20.18 37.93 -22.96
C ASP A 218 20.71 39.25 -23.57
N ASP A 219 20.77 39.33 -24.90
CA ASP A 219 21.19 40.54 -25.62
C ASP A 219 20.07 41.61 -25.69
N ILE A 220 18.83 41.25 -25.36
CA ILE A 220 17.67 42.16 -25.36
C ILE A 220 17.46 42.71 -23.95
N THR A 221 18.20 43.78 -23.60
CA THR A 221 18.05 44.44 -22.30
C THR A 221 16.86 45.41 -22.25
N HIS A 222 16.51 45.90 -21.05
CA HIS A 222 15.47 46.92 -20.90
C HIS A 222 15.80 48.20 -21.69
N GLU A 223 17.08 48.59 -21.69
CA GLU A 223 17.56 49.78 -22.40
C GLU A 223 17.41 49.62 -23.92
N VAL A 224 17.73 48.43 -24.45
CA VAL A 224 17.55 48.10 -25.87
C VAL A 224 16.07 48.16 -26.25
N LEU A 225 15.18 47.60 -25.42
CA LEU A 225 13.74 47.66 -25.67
C LEU A 225 13.19 49.08 -25.58
N GLN A 226 13.59 49.86 -24.58
CA GLN A 226 13.19 51.27 -24.48
C GLN A 226 13.63 52.08 -25.69
N GLN A 227 14.84 51.83 -26.20
CA GLN A 227 15.33 52.49 -27.42
C GLN A 227 14.51 52.07 -28.65
N ARG A 228 14.26 50.76 -28.84
CA ARG A 228 13.41 50.26 -29.93
C ARG A 228 11.99 50.81 -29.88
N ILE A 229 11.42 50.98 -28.69
CA ILE A 229 10.10 51.58 -28.46
C ILE A 229 10.12 53.08 -28.73
N ALA A 230 11.18 53.79 -28.32
CA ALA A 230 11.34 55.21 -28.58
C ALA A 230 11.47 55.52 -30.08
N ASP A 231 12.10 54.63 -30.84
CA ASP A 231 12.25 54.75 -32.30
C ASP A 231 11.03 54.27 -33.09
N SER A 232 9.98 53.78 -32.42
CA SER A 232 8.79 53.20 -33.04
C SER A 232 7.59 54.14 -32.99
N ASP A 233 6.81 54.14 -34.06
CA ASP A 233 5.41 54.57 -34.03
C ASP A 233 4.50 53.45 -33.50
N LEU A 234 3.19 53.69 -33.40
CA LEU A 234 2.26 52.73 -32.81
C LEU A 234 2.26 51.40 -33.59
N HIS A 235 2.46 51.46 -34.91
CA HIS A 235 2.53 50.27 -35.75
C HIS A 235 3.87 49.52 -35.59
N GLY A 236 4.97 50.25 -35.41
CA GLY A 236 6.27 49.73 -35.01
C GLY A 236 6.20 49.00 -33.68
N LEU A 237 5.49 49.55 -32.69
CA LEU A 237 5.26 48.90 -31.40
C LEU A 237 4.45 47.61 -31.56
N MET A 238 3.41 47.59 -32.39
CA MET A 238 2.67 46.36 -32.70
C MET A 238 3.57 45.30 -33.35
N ARG A 239 4.47 45.68 -34.26
CA ARG A 239 5.45 44.75 -34.85
C ARG A 239 6.40 44.21 -33.79
N LEU A 240 6.89 45.05 -32.88
CA LEU A 240 7.77 44.63 -31.78
C LEU A 240 7.11 43.62 -30.85
N VAL A 241 5.84 43.85 -30.46
CA VAL A 241 5.08 42.90 -29.63
C VAL A 241 4.85 41.58 -30.37
N ASN A 242 4.53 41.62 -31.66
CA ASN A 242 4.34 40.43 -32.48
C ASN A 242 5.66 39.67 -32.75
N GLU A 243 6.79 40.37 -32.86
CA GLU A 243 8.13 39.79 -32.94
C GLU A 243 8.47 39.00 -31.66
N ALA A 244 8.24 39.61 -30.49
CA ALA A 244 8.41 38.97 -29.19
C ALA A 244 7.50 37.73 -29.00
N GLN A 245 6.31 37.72 -29.60
CA GLN A 245 5.45 36.52 -29.57
C GLN A 245 5.96 35.39 -30.48
N ARG A 246 6.66 35.73 -31.57
CA ARG A 246 7.17 34.76 -32.55
C ARG A 246 8.53 34.19 -32.16
N SER A 247 9.26 34.82 -31.24
CA SER A 247 10.50 34.30 -30.65
C SER A 247 10.27 33.14 -29.65
N GLN A 248 9.14 32.43 -29.75
CA GLN A 248 8.82 31.31 -28.86
C GLN A 248 9.98 30.31 -28.75
N PRO A 249 10.42 29.96 -27.52
CA PRO A 249 11.33 28.84 -27.38
C PRO A 249 10.62 27.54 -27.80
N LEU A 250 11.33 26.72 -28.57
CA LEU A 250 10.92 25.33 -28.85
C LEU A 250 10.64 24.60 -27.54
N THR A 251 9.68 23.67 -27.54
CA THR A 251 9.48 22.74 -26.41
C THR A 251 10.85 22.19 -25.98
N GLN A 252 11.22 22.43 -24.73
CA GLN A 252 12.51 21.98 -24.21
C GLN A 252 12.32 20.58 -23.63
N THR A 253 13.27 19.68 -23.90
CA THR A 253 13.29 18.38 -23.22
C THR A 253 14.13 18.51 -21.97
N LEU A 254 13.50 18.39 -20.80
CA LEU A 254 14.22 18.24 -19.55
C LEU A 254 14.84 16.85 -19.49
N ASP A 255 16.14 16.76 -19.23
CA ASP A 255 16.86 15.49 -19.05
C ASP A 255 17.11 15.23 -17.57
N LEU A 256 16.38 14.27 -17.02
CA LEU A 256 16.49 13.75 -15.66
C LEU A 256 16.91 12.27 -15.67
N SER A 257 17.54 11.79 -16.75
CA SER A 257 18.00 10.40 -16.87
C SER A 257 19.00 10.00 -15.77
N GLY A 258 19.72 10.95 -15.20
CA GLY A 258 20.62 10.77 -14.05
C GLY A 258 19.93 10.69 -12.68
N ALA A 259 18.60 10.60 -12.62
CA ALA A 259 17.87 10.60 -11.35
C ALA A 259 17.85 9.22 -10.67
N LEU A 260 17.81 9.23 -9.34
CA LEU A 260 17.43 8.11 -8.49
C LEU A 260 16.00 8.34 -8.03
N ILE A 261 15.12 7.37 -8.26
CA ILE A 261 13.69 7.48 -7.95
C ILE A 261 13.32 6.38 -6.98
N PHE A 262 12.92 6.77 -5.77
CA PHE A 262 12.25 5.91 -4.82
C PHE A 262 10.75 5.95 -5.06
N VAL A 263 10.15 4.77 -5.27
CA VAL A 263 8.70 4.61 -5.37
C VAL A 263 8.26 3.86 -4.12
N LEU A 264 7.52 4.52 -3.23
CA LEU A 264 7.05 3.93 -1.98
C LEU A 264 5.56 3.69 -2.07
N GLY A 265 5.10 2.51 -1.68
CA GLY A 265 3.66 2.27 -1.61
C GLY A 265 3.25 1.18 -0.64
N ASN A 266 2.01 1.30 -0.20
CA ASN A 266 1.31 0.30 0.59
C ASN A 266 0.45 -0.54 -0.36
N LEU A 267 0.77 -1.83 -0.47
CA LEU A 267 0.05 -2.79 -1.32
C LEU A 267 -0.62 -3.84 -0.46
N ASP A 268 -1.56 -3.42 0.38
CA ASP A 268 -2.20 -4.30 1.37
C ASP A 268 -2.79 -5.57 0.72
N GLU A 269 -3.30 -5.50 -0.52
CA GLU A 269 -3.85 -6.71 -1.17
C GLU A 269 -2.80 -7.70 -1.69
N ALA A 270 -1.51 -7.33 -1.70
CA ALA A 270 -0.44 -8.31 -1.90
C ALA A 270 -0.27 -9.19 -0.64
N TYR A 271 -0.72 -8.69 0.51
CA TYR A 271 -0.76 -9.39 1.77
C TYR A 271 -2.14 -10.03 1.92
N THR A 272 -2.56 -10.91 1.00
CA THR A 272 -3.94 -11.48 0.88
C THR A 272 -4.55 -12.04 2.17
N MET A 273 -3.73 -12.33 3.19
CA MET A 273 -4.14 -12.58 4.57
C MET A 273 -4.84 -11.37 5.23
N SER A 274 -4.84 -10.21 4.57
CA SER A 274 -5.38 -8.96 5.07
C SER A 274 -6.89 -8.81 4.84
N GLY A 275 -7.49 -9.64 3.99
CA GLY A 275 -8.95 -9.70 3.88
C GLY A 275 -9.59 -10.19 5.18
N SER A 276 -8.86 -11.06 5.89
CA SER A 276 -9.09 -11.52 7.25
C SER A 276 -8.10 -10.85 8.21
N LEU A 277 -8.02 -9.51 8.18
CA LEU A 277 -7.24 -8.72 9.17
C LEU A 277 -7.86 -8.91 10.56
N ASN A 278 -7.66 -10.07 11.17
CA ASN A 278 -7.89 -10.22 12.59
C ASN A 278 -6.84 -9.33 13.29
N PRO A 279 -7.24 -8.29 14.03
CA PRO A 279 -6.33 -7.34 14.69
C PRO A 279 -5.33 -8.00 15.64
N ASP A 280 -5.57 -9.27 15.99
CA ASP A 280 -4.86 -10.03 17.01
C ASP A 280 -4.08 -11.23 16.47
N ILE A 281 -3.88 -11.34 15.16
CA ILE A 281 -2.85 -12.25 14.65
C ILE A 281 -1.54 -11.96 15.40
N SER A 282 -0.85 -13.00 15.86
CA SER A 282 0.41 -12.78 16.58
C SER A 282 1.44 -12.14 15.65
N ALA A 283 2.37 -11.36 16.20
CA ALA A 283 3.42 -10.74 15.40
C ALA A 283 4.27 -11.78 14.65
N ASP A 284 4.47 -12.96 15.24
CA ASP A 284 5.25 -14.05 14.65
C ASP A 284 4.49 -14.74 13.50
N ASP A 285 3.21 -15.05 13.67
CA ASP A 285 2.38 -15.64 12.60
C ASP A 285 2.25 -14.66 11.41
N PHE A 286 2.02 -13.38 11.72
CA PHE A 286 1.93 -12.34 10.69
C PHE A 286 3.28 -12.16 9.96
N TYR A 287 4.39 -12.23 10.69
CA TYR A 287 5.72 -12.22 10.11
C TYR A 287 5.91 -13.35 9.11
N GLU A 288 5.64 -14.60 9.52
CA GLU A 288 5.78 -15.77 8.66
C GLU A 288 4.97 -15.62 7.37
N GLN A 289 3.74 -15.11 7.46
CA GLN A 289 2.91 -14.86 6.27
C GLN A 289 3.52 -13.79 5.35
N THR A 290 4.03 -12.69 5.90
CA THR A 290 4.66 -11.65 5.07
C THR A 290 5.94 -12.11 4.38
N THR A 291 6.67 -13.08 4.95
CA THR A 291 7.87 -13.66 4.30
C THR A 291 7.55 -14.49 3.06
N LYS A 292 6.31 -14.97 2.91
CA LYS A 292 5.85 -15.76 1.75
C LYS A 292 5.54 -14.88 0.53
N ILE A 293 5.43 -13.56 0.72
CA ILE A 293 5.09 -12.61 -0.35
C ILE A 293 6.27 -12.47 -1.32
N ASN A 294 5.97 -12.62 -2.60
CA ASN A 294 6.97 -12.53 -3.66
C ASN A 294 6.59 -11.47 -4.72
N LEU A 295 7.49 -11.28 -5.69
CA LEU A 295 7.31 -10.30 -6.77
C LEU A 295 6.03 -10.51 -7.60
N ALA A 296 5.58 -11.75 -7.78
CA ALA A 296 4.36 -12.04 -8.53
C ALA A 296 3.12 -11.49 -7.81
N ASP A 297 3.09 -11.57 -6.47
CA ASP A 297 2.01 -11.02 -5.65
C ASP A 297 2.00 -9.49 -5.69
N ILE A 298 3.16 -8.84 -5.61
CA ILE A 298 3.31 -7.39 -5.80
C ILE A 298 2.80 -6.96 -7.18
N LYS A 299 3.23 -7.63 -8.26
CA LYS A 299 2.76 -7.33 -9.62
C LYS A 299 1.26 -7.55 -9.77
N ARG A 300 0.68 -8.56 -9.09
CA ARG A 300 -0.76 -8.82 -9.06
C ARG A 300 -1.53 -7.70 -8.35
N ALA A 301 -1.01 -7.20 -7.23
CA ALA A 301 -1.60 -6.08 -6.50
C ALA A 301 -1.52 -4.77 -7.31
N LEU A 302 -0.39 -4.51 -7.97
CA LEU A 302 -0.22 -3.34 -8.84
C LEU A 302 -1.18 -3.34 -10.03
N ARG A 303 -1.48 -4.50 -10.62
CA ARG A 303 -2.47 -4.65 -11.72
C ARG A 303 -3.89 -4.21 -11.36
N LYS A 304 -4.23 -4.09 -10.07
CA LYS A 304 -5.51 -3.55 -9.60
C LYS A 304 -5.59 -2.02 -9.69
N ARG A 305 -4.46 -1.35 -9.92
CA ARG A 305 -4.35 0.13 -9.86
C ARG A 305 -3.68 0.74 -11.09
N PHE A 306 -2.83 -0.02 -11.76
CA PHE A 306 -2.02 0.47 -12.87
C PHE A 306 -2.17 -0.41 -14.11
N ARG A 307 -2.00 0.24 -15.26
CA ARG A 307 -1.94 -0.46 -16.55
C ARG A 307 -0.64 -1.25 -16.67
N SER A 308 -0.64 -2.27 -17.54
CA SER A 308 0.50 -3.20 -17.63
C SER A 308 1.78 -2.52 -18.10
N GLU A 309 1.70 -1.54 -19.00
CA GLU A 309 2.84 -0.76 -19.47
C GLU A 309 3.40 0.18 -18.39
N GLN A 310 2.55 0.70 -17.50
CA GLN A 310 2.98 1.50 -16.35
C GLN A 310 3.73 0.66 -15.33
N ILE A 311 3.24 -0.56 -15.06
CA ILE A 311 3.94 -1.52 -14.20
C ILE A 311 5.31 -1.87 -14.80
N ALA A 312 5.42 -1.99 -16.12
CA ALA A 312 6.70 -2.24 -16.78
C ALA A 312 7.71 -1.08 -16.59
N ARG A 313 7.24 0.17 -16.51
CA ARG A 313 8.08 1.37 -16.27
C ARG A 313 8.63 1.45 -14.84
N LEU A 314 8.03 0.74 -13.88
CA LEU A 314 8.59 0.60 -12.53
C LEU A 314 9.87 -0.26 -12.49
N GLY A 315 10.16 -0.98 -13.58
CA GLY A 315 11.34 -1.83 -13.68
C GLY A 315 11.19 -3.14 -12.89
N ASN A 316 12.32 -3.69 -12.43
CA ASN A 316 12.36 -4.96 -11.68
C ASN A 316 12.99 -4.83 -10.28
N ASN A 317 13.42 -3.63 -9.90
CA ASN A 317 14.00 -3.36 -8.58
C ASN A 317 12.86 -3.19 -7.56
N HIS A 318 12.29 -4.29 -7.10
CA HIS A 318 11.20 -4.30 -6.11
C HIS A 318 11.71 -4.88 -4.79
N VAL A 319 11.87 -4.02 -3.80
CA VAL A 319 12.27 -4.39 -2.44
C VAL A 319 11.00 -4.55 -1.61
N ILE A 320 10.83 -5.71 -0.98
CA ILE A 320 9.64 -6.08 -0.22
C ILE A 320 9.98 -6.05 1.27
N TYR A 321 9.21 -5.28 2.04
CA TYR A 321 9.32 -5.21 3.48
C TYR A 321 8.50 -6.32 4.11
N THR A 322 9.16 -7.12 4.94
CA THR A 322 8.52 -8.04 5.88
C THR A 322 7.99 -7.27 7.08
N SER A 323 6.98 -7.80 7.76
CA SER A 323 6.50 -7.22 9.01
C SER A 323 7.50 -7.44 10.15
N PHE A 324 7.13 -7.03 11.36
CA PHE A 324 7.94 -7.24 12.57
C PHE A 324 7.40 -8.45 13.34
N HIS A 325 8.29 -9.30 13.85
CA HIS A 325 7.96 -10.40 14.75
C HIS A 325 8.05 -9.94 16.23
N THR A 326 7.65 -10.79 17.17
CA THR A 326 7.48 -10.42 18.59
C THR A 326 8.75 -9.85 19.21
N ALA A 327 9.90 -10.50 18.98
CA ALA A 327 11.19 -10.06 19.52
C ALA A 327 11.60 -8.68 19.00
N HIS A 328 11.34 -8.37 17.73
CA HIS A 328 11.62 -7.04 17.21
C HIS A 328 10.76 -5.95 17.88
N PHE A 329 9.46 -6.18 18.07
CA PHE A 329 8.60 -5.21 18.77
C PHE A 329 9.05 -4.99 20.21
N ARG A 330 9.39 -6.06 20.94
CA ARG A 330 9.93 -5.96 22.31
C ARG A 330 11.23 -5.18 22.36
N GLU A 331 12.15 -5.43 21.43
CA GLU A 331 13.40 -4.67 21.35
C GLU A 331 13.14 -3.19 21.00
N LEU A 332 12.22 -2.90 20.08
CA LEU A 332 11.82 -1.53 19.75
C LEU A 332 11.28 -0.79 20.99
N ILE A 333 10.39 -1.42 21.75
CA ILE A 333 9.87 -0.88 23.01
C ILE A 333 11.03 -0.63 23.99
N GLY A 334 11.93 -1.59 24.16
CA GLY A 334 13.11 -1.44 25.02
C GLY A 334 14.02 -0.28 24.60
N ARG A 335 14.21 -0.04 23.30
CA ARG A 335 14.99 1.10 22.78
C ARG A 335 14.30 2.44 23.10
N GLU A 336 12.98 2.52 22.95
CA GLU A 336 12.22 3.72 23.31
C GLU A 336 12.23 3.99 24.82
N LEU A 337 12.07 2.96 25.66
CA LEU A 337 12.19 3.10 27.12
C LEU A 337 13.60 3.58 27.52
N LYS A 338 14.66 3.06 26.90
CA LYS A 338 16.03 3.56 27.11
C LYS A 338 16.18 5.03 26.70
N ARG A 339 15.58 5.44 25.56
CA ARG A 339 15.57 6.85 25.11
C ARG A 339 14.91 7.75 26.15
N ILE A 340 13.78 7.32 26.71
CA ILE A 340 13.04 8.05 27.75
C ILE A 340 13.83 8.12 29.05
N GLY A 341 14.46 7.01 29.46
CA GLY A 341 15.34 6.98 30.64
C GLY A 341 16.55 7.91 30.50
N ALA A 342 17.18 7.94 29.33
CA ALA A 342 18.28 8.86 29.03
C ALA A 342 17.83 10.33 29.07
N PHE A 343 16.63 10.62 28.55
CA PHE A 343 16.03 11.95 28.68
C PHE A 343 15.80 12.34 30.14
N ALA A 344 15.23 11.44 30.95
CA ALA A 344 14.98 11.69 32.36
C ALA A 344 16.28 11.96 33.15
N GLN A 345 17.33 11.18 32.87
CA GLN A 345 18.66 11.39 33.44
C GLN A 345 19.25 12.75 33.04
N ALA A 346 19.14 13.13 31.77
CA ALA A 346 19.71 14.38 31.27
C ALA A 346 18.97 15.63 31.79
N GLN A 347 17.64 15.55 31.93
CA GLN A 347 16.82 16.69 32.35
C GLN A 347 16.64 16.80 33.86
N PHE A 348 16.54 15.67 34.56
CA PHE A 348 16.16 15.64 35.98
C PHE A 348 17.21 15.00 36.90
N GLY A 349 18.23 14.33 36.34
CA GLY A 349 19.38 13.84 37.09
C GLY A 349 19.24 12.45 37.73
N TRP A 350 18.07 11.79 37.67
CA TRP A 350 17.90 10.41 38.15
C TRP A 350 17.96 9.40 37.01
N THR A 351 18.41 8.19 37.36
CA THR A 351 18.37 7.03 36.46
C THR A 351 17.00 6.35 36.55
N THR A 352 16.48 5.84 35.43
CA THR A 352 15.24 5.08 35.42
C THR A 352 15.50 3.64 35.00
N SER A 353 15.05 2.68 35.80
CA SER A 353 15.06 1.26 35.50
C SER A 353 13.64 0.79 35.19
N PHE A 354 13.43 0.19 34.02
CA PHE A 354 12.15 -0.38 33.62
C PHE A 354 12.21 -1.89 33.73
N ASP A 355 11.32 -2.46 34.52
CA ASP A 355 11.10 -3.91 34.64
C ASP A 355 10.47 -4.48 33.35
N ASP A 356 10.66 -5.78 33.09
CA ASP A 356 10.12 -6.45 31.90
C ASP A 356 8.59 -6.34 31.83
N SER A 357 7.90 -6.24 32.97
CA SER A 357 6.46 -5.97 33.04
C SER A 357 6.03 -4.68 32.32
N ILE A 358 6.91 -3.66 32.25
CA ILE A 358 6.66 -2.43 31.48
C ILE A 358 6.70 -2.71 29.98
N VAL A 359 7.64 -3.55 29.54
CA VAL A 359 7.73 -3.97 28.13
C VAL A 359 6.49 -4.79 27.76
N ASP A 360 6.06 -5.69 28.65
CA ASP A 360 4.88 -6.54 28.45
C ASP A 360 3.60 -5.73 28.29
N VAL A 361 3.34 -4.75 29.16
CA VAL A 361 2.11 -3.93 29.06
C VAL A 361 2.12 -3.00 27.85
N VAL A 362 3.28 -2.45 27.47
CA VAL A 362 3.38 -1.64 26.25
C VAL A 362 3.20 -2.52 25.01
N TYR A 363 3.74 -3.74 25.03
CA TYR A 363 3.54 -4.70 23.96
C TYR A 363 2.06 -5.07 23.84
N SER A 364 1.39 -5.37 24.96
CA SER A 364 -0.01 -5.76 24.93
C SER A 364 -0.94 -4.61 24.50
N GLU A 365 -0.68 -3.38 24.90
CA GLU A 365 -1.51 -2.23 24.51
C GLU A 365 -1.15 -1.65 23.13
N GLY A 366 0.08 -1.84 22.66
CA GLY A 366 0.64 -1.07 21.54
C GLY A 366 0.93 -1.86 20.27
N VAL A 367 0.96 -3.20 20.31
CA VAL A 367 1.34 -4.00 19.14
C VAL A 367 0.11 -4.46 18.36
N PHE A 368 0.03 -3.97 17.12
CA PHE A 368 -0.90 -4.41 16.09
C PHE A 368 -0.08 -4.75 14.84
N PRO A 369 0.23 -6.03 14.57
CA PRO A 369 1.22 -6.41 13.55
C PRO A 369 0.93 -5.83 12.16
N ALA A 370 -0.34 -5.77 11.76
CA ALA A 370 -0.76 -5.20 10.49
C ALA A 370 -0.54 -3.67 10.36
N GLN A 371 -0.48 -2.94 11.48
CA GLN A 371 -0.32 -1.48 11.51
C GLN A 371 1.14 -1.04 11.71
N GLY A 372 2.07 -2.00 11.82
CA GLY A 372 3.49 -1.73 12.00
C GLY A 372 3.82 -1.10 13.36
N THR A 373 4.80 -0.20 13.39
CA THR A 373 5.38 0.34 14.64
C THR A 373 4.70 1.59 15.18
N ARG A 374 3.82 2.24 14.40
CA ARG A 374 3.19 3.52 14.78
C ARG A 374 2.36 3.45 16.07
N PRO A 375 1.51 2.42 16.28
CA PRO A 375 0.73 2.32 17.51
C PRO A 375 1.62 2.14 18.75
N VAL A 376 2.74 1.41 18.62
CA VAL A 376 3.72 1.20 19.70
C VAL A 376 4.27 2.54 20.22
N PHE A 377 4.72 3.43 19.32
CA PHE A 377 5.23 4.74 19.72
C PHE A 377 4.17 5.59 20.42
N THR A 378 2.93 5.52 19.93
CA THR A 378 1.80 6.24 20.55
C THR A 378 1.50 5.69 21.95
N THR A 379 1.54 4.37 22.12
CA THR A 379 1.35 3.70 23.41
C THR A 379 2.47 4.02 24.39
N VAL A 380 3.74 3.99 23.96
CA VAL A 380 4.89 4.41 24.80
C VAL A 380 4.71 5.86 25.26
N LYS A 381 4.36 6.77 24.35
CA LYS A 381 4.12 8.18 24.69
C LYS A 381 3.01 8.35 25.73
N ASN A 382 1.89 7.66 25.53
CA ASN A 382 0.72 7.79 26.40
C ASN A 382 0.92 7.13 27.77
N LEU A 383 1.50 5.92 27.80
CA LEU A 383 1.66 5.14 29.02
C LEU A 383 2.91 5.51 29.81
N ILE A 384 3.99 5.95 29.16
CA ILE A 384 5.31 6.12 29.80
C ILE A 384 5.70 7.59 29.85
N GLU A 385 5.81 8.28 28.70
CA GLU A 385 6.33 9.67 28.67
C GLU A 385 5.49 10.63 29.53
N SER A 386 4.16 10.48 29.52
CA SER A 386 3.25 11.28 30.34
C SER A 386 3.54 11.18 31.85
N ARG A 387 3.92 9.98 32.31
CA ARG A 387 4.15 9.66 33.73
C ARG A 387 5.51 10.10 34.24
N VAL A 388 6.52 10.12 33.37
CA VAL A 388 7.82 10.72 33.70
C VAL A 388 7.63 12.19 34.11
N GLY A 389 6.76 12.93 33.40
CA GLY A 389 6.40 14.30 33.77
C GLY A 389 5.74 14.40 35.15
N SER A 390 4.77 13.53 35.46
CA SER A 390 4.12 13.48 36.77
C SER A 390 5.09 13.17 37.91
N LEU A 391 5.99 12.19 37.73
CA LEU A 391 7.02 11.87 38.72
C LEU A 391 7.96 13.06 38.94
N ALA A 392 8.34 13.76 37.88
CA ALA A 392 9.20 14.93 38.01
C ALA A 392 8.57 16.04 38.87
N VAL A 393 7.26 16.26 38.71
CA VAL A 393 6.51 17.18 39.57
C VAL A 393 6.55 16.72 41.02
N SER A 394 6.28 15.42 41.29
CA SER A 394 6.32 14.89 42.66
C SER A 394 7.71 15.00 43.31
N VAL A 395 8.78 14.71 42.57
CA VAL A 395 10.16 14.83 43.10
C VAL A 395 10.47 16.27 43.50
N LEU A 396 10.04 17.25 42.69
CA LEU A 396 10.23 18.67 42.98
C LEU A 396 9.37 19.15 44.15
N GLU A 397 8.10 18.75 44.21
CA GLU A 397 7.17 19.14 45.26
C GLU A 397 7.61 18.66 46.66
N TYR A 398 8.08 17.42 46.75
CA TYR A 398 8.55 16.82 48.00
C TYR A 398 10.05 17.03 48.28
N GLN A 399 10.78 17.72 47.39
CA GLN A 399 12.23 17.98 47.51
C GLN A 399 13.05 16.70 47.76
N LEU A 400 12.73 15.62 47.05
CA LEU A 400 13.35 14.31 47.26
C LEU A 400 14.73 14.22 46.56
N PRO A 401 15.81 13.79 47.25
CA PRO A 401 17.13 13.61 46.64
C PRO A 401 17.21 12.28 45.86
N VAL A 402 16.39 12.15 44.82
CA VAL A 402 16.27 10.92 44.03
C VAL A 402 17.50 10.73 43.13
N ALA A 403 18.09 9.54 43.20
CA ALA A 403 19.17 9.10 42.30
C ALA A 403 18.70 8.04 41.30
N SER A 404 17.73 7.21 41.68
CA SER A 404 17.18 6.17 40.80
C SER A 404 15.69 5.94 41.04
N ILE A 405 14.99 5.53 39.99
CA ILE A 405 13.58 5.15 40.04
C ILE A 405 13.41 3.79 39.36
N ASP A 406 12.88 2.82 40.10
CA ASP A 406 12.49 1.52 39.58
C ASP A 406 11.00 1.55 39.20
N TRP A 407 10.68 1.15 37.97
CA TRP A 407 9.32 1.09 37.43
C TRP A 407 8.86 -0.34 37.23
N ARG A 408 7.67 -0.65 37.73
CA ARG A 408 7.00 -1.95 37.57
C ARG A 408 5.54 -1.78 37.22
N PHE A 409 4.98 -2.78 36.56
CA PHE A 409 3.55 -2.86 36.29
C PHE A 409 2.97 -4.19 36.77
N GLU A 410 1.93 -4.14 37.60
CA GLU A 410 1.26 -5.33 38.09
C GLU A 410 -0.26 -5.10 38.20
N GLY A 411 -1.05 -6.07 37.72
CA GLY A 411 -2.50 -5.96 37.63
C GLY A 411 -2.93 -4.88 36.63
N GLU A 412 -3.12 -3.67 37.14
CA GLU A 412 -3.50 -2.45 36.38
C GLU A 412 -2.77 -1.20 36.88
N THR A 413 -1.70 -1.38 37.65
CA THR A 413 -1.08 -0.29 38.40
C THR A 413 0.40 -0.20 38.07
N PHE A 414 0.84 1.00 37.68
CA PHE A 414 2.25 1.35 37.63
C PHE A 414 2.72 1.64 39.05
N THR A 415 3.80 0.98 39.47
CA THR A 415 4.45 1.20 40.76
C THR A 415 5.83 1.78 40.52
N TYR A 416 6.16 2.84 41.25
CA TYR A 416 7.43 3.52 41.16
C TYR A 416 8.11 3.53 42.52
N THR A 417 9.33 3.03 42.59
CA THR A 417 10.16 3.05 43.80
C THR A 417 11.31 4.03 43.60
N LEU A 418 11.25 5.17 44.30
CA LEU A 418 12.25 6.22 44.25
C LEU A 418 13.31 5.94 45.31
N ARG A 419 14.59 5.98 44.92
CA ARG A 419 15.73 5.71 45.81
C ARG A 419 16.75 6.83 45.78
N ASP A 420 17.42 7.03 46.90
CA ASP A 420 18.58 7.93 46.99
C ASP A 420 19.87 7.27 46.44
N ALA A 421 20.98 8.00 46.48
CA ALA A 421 22.28 7.51 46.02
C ALA A 421 22.84 6.32 46.82
N SER A 422 22.33 6.08 48.03
CA SER A 422 22.69 4.92 48.86
C SER A 422 21.85 3.67 48.55
N GLY A 423 20.80 3.82 47.71
CA GLY A 423 19.84 2.77 47.40
C GLY A 423 18.66 2.68 48.39
N THR A 424 18.60 3.59 49.37
CA THR A 424 17.51 3.65 50.35
C THR A 424 16.23 4.14 49.67
N VAL A 425 15.11 3.45 49.93
CA VAL A 425 13.80 3.83 49.38
C VAL A 425 13.32 5.11 50.04
N LEU A 426 13.13 6.17 49.24
CA LEU A 426 12.62 7.46 49.67
C LEU A 426 11.09 7.49 49.64
N LEU A 427 10.50 6.96 48.57
CA LEU A 427 9.06 6.96 48.34
C LEU A 427 8.69 5.80 47.42
N THR A 428 7.59 5.12 47.72
CA THR A 428 6.90 4.26 46.77
C THR A 428 5.55 4.88 46.48
N THR A 429 5.30 5.16 45.21
CA THR A 429 4.01 5.70 44.73
C THR A 429 3.51 4.86 43.56
N SER A 430 2.23 5.01 43.24
CA SER A 430 1.60 4.19 42.22
C SER A 430 0.47 4.92 41.51
N ASP A 431 0.35 4.71 40.20
CA ASP A 431 -0.75 5.23 39.40
C ASP A 431 -1.49 4.10 38.71
N LYS A 432 -2.82 4.19 38.70
CA LYS A 432 -3.64 3.28 37.89
C LYS A 432 -3.44 3.58 36.40
N ALA A 433 -3.21 2.53 35.63
CA ALA A 433 -3.15 2.59 34.18
C ALA A 433 -4.55 2.63 33.57
N THR A 434 -4.77 3.49 32.59
CA THR A 434 -5.97 3.44 31.74
C THR A 434 -5.66 2.54 30.55
N LEU A 435 -5.77 1.25 30.76
CA LEU A 435 -5.63 0.22 29.72
C LEU A 435 -6.92 0.17 28.90
N LYS A 436 -6.81 0.09 27.57
CA LYS A 436 -7.97 -0.04 26.69
C LYS A 436 -8.05 -1.44 26.09
N LEU A 437 -6.91 -2.03 25.75
CA LEU A 437 -6.85 -3.34 25.11
C LEU A 437 -6.70 -4.49 26.11
N ASP A 438 -5.86 -4.39 27.12
CA ASP A 438 -5.59 -5.45 28.08
C ASP A 438 -6.85 -5.83 28.89
N SER A 439 -7.74 -4.86 29.12
CA SER A 439 -9.06 -5.09 29.69
C SER A 439 -10.00 -5.87 28.76
N LEU A 440 -9.91 -5.67 27.44
CA LEU A 440 -10.63 -6.49 26.45
C LEU A 440 -10.01 -7.90 26.34
N ARG A 441 -8.68 -8.00 26.48
CA ARG A 441 -7.91 -9.27 26.41
C ARG A 441 -8.15 -10.21 27.59
N LYS A 442 -8.38 -9.67 28.79
CA LYS A 442 -8.52 -10.45 30.04
C LYS A 442 -9.95 -10.87 30.36
N SER A 443 -10.97 -10.20 29.81
CA SER A 443 -12.36 -10.37 30.19
C SER A 443 -13.16 -11.09 29.11
N ILE A 444 -13.14 -12.43 29.08
CA ILE A 444 -14.07 -13.19 28.24
C ILE A 444 -14.68 -14.38 28.99
N ASP A 445 -16.00 -14.48 28.85
CA ASP A 445 -16.90 -15.51 29.34
C ASP A 445 -16.46 -16.92 28.86
N PRO A 446 -16.29 -17.91 29.76
CA PRO A 446 -16.01 -19.30 29.40
C PRO A 446 -16.96 -19.89 28.36
N GLU A 447 -18.23 -19.46 28.35
CA GLU A 447 -19.23 -19.92 27.38
C GLU A 447 -18.94 -19.39 25.97
N LEU A 448 -18.53 -18.12 25.86
CA LEU A 448 -18.14 -17.53 24.57
C LEU A 448 -16.89 -18.20 24.02
N GLN A 449 -15.91 -18.49 24.87
CA GLN A 449 -14.71 -19.23 24.48
C GLN A 449 -15.03 -20.62 23.93
N ALA A 450 -15.97 -21.34 24.56
CA ALA A 450 -16.39 -22.65 24.08
C ALA A 450 -17.11 -22.57 22.74
N HIS A 451 -17.93 -21.53 22.53
CA HIS A 451 -18.62 -21.28 21.28
C HIS A 451 -17.64 -21.06 20.12
N VAL A 452 -16.67 -20.15 20.30
CA VAL A 452 -15.62 -19.86 19.31
C VAL A 452 -14.74 -21.09 19.06
N ALA A 453 -14.39 -21.84 20.11
CA ALA A 453 -13.59 -23.06 19.95
C ALA A 453 -14.27 -24.11 19.08
N VAL A 454 -15.61 -24.24 19.15
CA VAL A 454 -16.37 -25.12 18.26
C VAL A 454 -16.38 -24.59 16.83
N HIS A 455 -16.56 -23.28 16.64
CA HIS A 455 -16.53 -22.64 15.33
C HIS A 455 -15.20 -22.90 14.61
N GLU A 456 -14.07 -22.59 15.25
CA GLU A 456 -12.75 -22.76 14.66
C GLU A 456 -12.35 -24.22 14.44
N ALA A 457 -12.74 -25.10 15.38
CA ALA A 457 -12.56 -26.53 15.20
C ALA A 457 -13.34 -27.06 13.98
N GLY A 458 -14.48 -26.45 13.65
CA GLY A 458 -15.26 -26.75 12.45
C GLY A 458 -14.45 -26.58 11.16
N HIS A 459 -13.86 -25.40 10.99
CA HIS A 459 -12.97 -25.11 9.85
C HIS A 459 -11.77 -26.08 9.81
N ALA A 460 -11.11 -26.27 10.96
CA ALA A 460 -9.91 -27.08 11.05
C ALA A 460 -10.15 -28.55 10.68
N VAL A 461 -11.24 -29.13 11.21
CA VAL A 461 -11.63 -30.51 10.90
C VAL A 461 -11.98 -30.64 9.42
N LEU A 462 -12.76 -29.72 8.85
CA LEU A 462 -13.12 -29.80 7.44
C LEU A 462 -11.91 -29.60 6.52
N ALA A 463 -10.98 -28.72 6.85
CA ALA A 463 -9.74 -28.54 6.11
C ALA A 463 -8.89 -29.82 6.09
N ALA A 464 -8.66 -30.40 7.28
CA ALA A 464 -7.94 -31.66 7.43
C ALA A 464 -8.62 -32.79 6.65
N LEU A 465 -9.95 -32.88 6.68
CA LEU A 465 -10.68 -33.99 6.07
C LEU A 465 -10.87 -33.87 4.56
N THR A 466 -11.06 -32.65 4.03
CA THR A 466 -11.39 -32.44 2.62
C THR A 466 -10.17 -32.24 1.74
N LEU A 467 -9.22 -31.40 2.18
CA LEU A 467 -7.97 -31.14 1.46
C LEU A 467 -6.91 -32.21 1.77
N ARG A 468 -7.07 -32.96 2.87
CA ARG A 468 -6.00 -33.82 3.42
C ARG A 468 -4.74 -33.01 3.73
N ILE A 469 -4.89 -31.74 4.10
CA ILE A 469 -3.83 -30.83 4.54
C ILE A 469 -4.14 -30.44 5.98
N ILE A 470 -3.18 -30.62 6.88
CA ILE A 470 -3.33 -30.19 8.28
C ILE A 470 -3.24 -28.66 8.35
N PRO A 471 -4.23 -27.98 8.94
CA PRO A 471 -4.15 -26.53 9.22
C PRO A 471 -2.89 -26.18 10.00
N THR A 472 -2.29 -25.04 9.69
CA THR A 472 -1.03 -24.60 10.31
C THR A 472 -1.23 -24.25 11.78
N VAL A 473 -2.32 -23.55 12.10
CA VAL A 473 -2.68 -23.21 13.47
C VAL A 473 -4.17 -22.94 13.57
N VAL A 474 -4.75 -23.27 14.71
CA VAL A 474 -6.12 -22.91 15.10
C VAL A 474 -6.07 -22.13 16.39
N VAL A 475 -6.72 -20.97 16.43
CA VAL A 475 -6.76 -20.10 17.59
C VAL A 475 -8.21 -19.77 17.87
N SER A 476 -8.71 -20.16 19.05
CA SER A 476 -10.08 -19.88 19.48
C SER A 476 -10.18 -18.68 20.43
N ARG A 477 -9.07 -17.98 20.66
CA ARG A 477 -9.05 -16.73 21.43
C ARG A 477 -8.16 -15.71 20.77
N THR A 478 -8.75 -14.56 20.51
CA THR A 478 -8.03 -13.35 20.13
C THR A 478 -8.25 -12.24 21.14
N ALA A 479 -7.44 -11.22 21.02
CA ALA A 479 -7.20 -10.20 22.02
C ALA A 479 -8.20 -9.01 21.96
N SER A 480 -9.02 -8.89 20.92
CA SER A 480 -9.81 -7.69 20.64
C SER A 480 -11.32 -7.91 20.55
N ASP A 481 -11.85 -9.10 20.26
CA ASP A 481 -13.32 -9.29 20.21
C ASP A 481 -13.85 -10.75 20.21
N ALA A 482 -13.15 -11.70 20.84
CA ALA A 482 -13.60 -13.11 20.88
C ALA A 482 -13.82 -13.72 19.47
N GLU A 483 -13.02 -13.31 18.47
CA GLU A 483 -13.06 -13.88 17.12
C GLU A 483 -11.85 -14.78 16.90
N GLY A 484 -12.06 -16.09 16.82
CA GLY A 484 -11.01 -17.05 16.51
C GLY A 484 -10.50 -16.94 15.06
N PHE A 485 -9.53 -17.78 14.72
CA PHE A 485 -9.19 -18.05 13.33
C PHE A 485 -8.57 -19.45 13.15
N CYS A 486 -8.76 -20.01 11.95
CA CYS A 486 -8.15 -21.25 11.50
C CYS A 486 -7.31 -20.97 10.25
N LEU A 487 -5.98 -21.10 10.38
CA LEU A 487 -5.05 -20.88 9.27
C LEU A 487 -4.86 -22.17 8.45
N VAL A 488 -5.26 -22.14 7.19
CA VAL A 488 -5.14 -23.27 6.26
C VAL A 488 -4.25 -22.89 5.07
N ASP A 489 -3.16 -23.64 4.88
CA ASP A 489 -2.28 -23.52 3.71
C ASP A 489 -2.90 -24.25 2.51
N PHE A 490 -3.79 -23.57 1.77
CA PHE A 490 -4.44 -24.12 0.58
C PHE A 490 -3.42 -24.54 -0.50
N PRO A 491 -3.76 -25.55 -1.34
CA PRO A 491 -2.91 -26.02 -2.43
C PRO A 491 -2.46 -24.90 -3.39
N GLU A 492 -1.17 -24.89 -3.75
CA GLU A 492 -0.67 -24.01 -4.81
C GLU A 492 -1.05 -24.56 -6.20
N GLY A 493 -1.85 -23.83 -6.96
CA GLY A 493 -2.18 -24.24 -8.33
C GLY A 493 -3.49 -23.67 -8.88
N PRO A 494 -4.03 -24.24 -9.97
CA PRO A 494 -5.24 -23.77 -10.59
C PRO A 494 -6.45 -24.04 -9.69
N MET A 495 -7.34 -23.07 -9.56
CA MET A 495 -8.60 -23.27 -8.83
C MET A 495 -9.55 -24.14 -9.65
N THR A 496 -9.55 -25.44 -9.35
CA THR A 496 -10.43 -26.43 -9.96
C THR A 496 -11.82 -26.42 -9.31
N ARG A 497 -12.82 -27.02 -9.97
CA ARG A 497 -14.16 -27.20 -9.39
C ARG A 497 -14.10 -27.91 -8.04
N GLU A 498 -13.27 -28.95 -7.93
CA GLU A 498 -13.05 -29.67 -6.68
C GLU A 498 -12.45 -28.79 -5.59
N THR A 499 -11.39 -28.04 -5.91
CA THR A 499 -10.72 -27.17 -4.92
C THR A 499 -11.67 -26.08 -4.43
N LEU A 500 -12.46 -25.50 -5.33
CA LEU A 500 -13.46 -24.48 -5.00
C LEU A 500 -14.59 -25.04 -4.14
N GLN A 501 -15.09 -26.25 -4.43
CA GLN A 501 -16.07 -26.91 -3.57
C GLN A 501 -15.52 -27.19 -2.17
N LYS A 502 -14.27 -27.66 -2.07
CA LYS A 502 -13.62 -27.88 -0.78
C LYS A 502 -13.40 -26.59 0.00
N ASP A 503 -13.04 -25.52 -0.69
CA ASP A 503 -12.93 -24.18 -0.10
C ASP A 503 -14.26 -23.75 0.51
N ILE A 504 -15.37 -23.82 -0.26
CA ILE A 504 -16.73 -23.55 0.26
C ILE A 504 -17.08 -24.46 1.46
N ILE A 505 -16.76 -25.76 1.40
CA ILE A 505 -17.00 -26.68 2.52
C ILE A 505 -16.27 -26.20 3.78
N ILE A 506 -15.00 -25.82 3.65
CA ILE A 506 -14.19 -25.33 4.76
C ILE A 506 -14.73 -24.00 5.28
N THR A 507 -15.07 -23.05 4.39
CA THR A 507 -15.66 -21.77 4.77
C THR A 507 -16.96 -21.95 5.55
N LEU A 508 -17.81 -22.92 5.19
CA LEU A 508 -19.06 -23.21 5.94
C LEU A 508 -18.83 -23.96 7.26
N GLY A 509 -17.58 -24.27 7.61
CA GLY A 509 -17.23 -25.11 8.75
C GLY A 509 -17.66 -24.55 10.10
N GLY A 510 -17.44 -23.26 10.34
CA GLY A 510 -17.88 -22.58 11.56
C GLY A 510 -19.39 -22.67 11.76
N TYR A 511 -20.16 -22.24 10.76
CA TYR A 511 -21.63 -22.30 10.77
C TYR A 511 -22.17 -23.71 11.03
N VAL A 512 -21.66 -24.72 10.30
CA VAL A 512 -22.16 -26.09 10.44
C VAL A 512 -21.76 -26.70 11.79
N ALA A 513 -20.56 -26.38 12.30
CA ALA A 513 -20.11 -26.85 13.61
C ALA A 513 -20.94 -26.25 14.75
N GLU A 514 -21.18 -24.93 14.73
CA GLU A 514 -22.06 -24.26 15.70
C GLU A 514 -23.45 -24.91 15.72
N ARG A 515 -24.04 -25.08 14.54
CA ARG A 515 -25.37 -25.70 14.39
C ARG A 515 -25.41 -27.14 14.91
N LEU A 516 -24.36 -27.93 14.64
CA LEU A 516 -24.29 -29.34 15.04
C LEU A 516 -24.10 -29.55 16.55
N VAL A 517 -23.43 -28.62 17.23
CA VAL A 517 -23.09 -28.73 18.65
C VAL A 517 -24.10 -27.99 19.53
N PHE A 518 -24.46 -26.76 19.18
CA PHE A 518 -25.34 -25.90 19.98
C PHE A 518 -26.79 -25.86 19.47
N GLY A 519 -27.01 -26.18 18.18
CA GLY A 519 -28.33 -26.11 17.54
C GLY A 519 -28.59 -24.77 16.85
N ASP A 520 -29.55 -24.75 15.93
CA ASP A 520 -29.88 -23.60 15.07
C ASP A 520 -30.12 -22.30 15.84
N GLN A 521 -30.73 -22.38 17.03
CA GLN A 521 -31.05 -21.21 17.85
C GLN A 521 -29.82 -20.52 18.48
N PHE A 522 -28.66 -21.16 18.45
CA PHE A 522 -27.40 -20.67 19.04
C PHE A 522 -26.30 -20.47 18.00
N THR A 523 -26.65 -20.42 16.70
CA THR A 523 -25.74 -19.93 15.67
C THR A 523 -25.51 -18.43 15.85
N SER A 524 -24.26 -17.98 15.74
CA SER A 524 -23.86 -16.61 16.00
C SER A 524 -23.95 -15.73 14.75
N SER A 525 -23.84 -14.41 14.94
CA SER A 525 -23.60 -13.46 13.85
C SER A 525 -22.16 -13.54 13.28
N GLY A 526 -21.25 -14.25 13.96
CA GLY A 526 -19.85 -14.40 13.56
C GLY A 526 -19.66 -15.16 12.25
N VAL A 527 -20.65 -15.96 11.84
CA VAL A 527 -20.63 -16.69 10.56
C VAL A 527 -20.87 -15.79 9.33
N SER A 528 -21.16 -14.50 9.52
CA SER A 528 -21.52 -13.61 8.40
C SER A 528 -20.43 -13.51 7.33
N ILE A 529 -19.17 -13.43 7.75
CA ILE A 529 -17.99 -13.40 6.86
C ILE A 529 -17.88 -14.72 6.07
N ASP A 530 -18.07 -15.85 6.74
CA ASP A 530 -18.04 -17.18 6.11
C ASP A 530 -19.12 -17.31 5.02
N ILE A 531 -20.34 -16.89 5.33
CA ILE A 531 -21.47 -16.97 4.39
C ILE A 531 -21.24 -16.05 3.19
N GLU A 532 -20.69 -14.84 3.40
CA GLU A 532 -20.34 -13.92 2.32
C GLU A 532 -19.26 -14.51 1.41
N GLU A 533 -18.20 -15.07 1.99
CA GLU A 533 -17.09 -15.67 1.25
C GLU A 533 -17.54 -16.93 0.47
N ALA A 534 -18.30 -17.82 1.11
CA ALA A 534 -18.90 -18.98 0.45
C ALA A 534 -19.80 -18.56 -0.74
N SER A 535 -20.59 -17.50 -0.55
CA SER A 535 -21.44 -16.93 -1.61
C SER A 535 -20.62 -16.36 -2.75
N ARG A 536 -19.52 -15.66 -2.45
CA ARG A 536 -18.61 -15.09 -3.44
C ARG A 536 -17.91 -16.18 -4.26
N LEU A 537 -17.45 -17.24 -3.62
CA LEU A 537 -16.81 -18.40 -4.28
C LEU A 537 -17.79 -19.11 -5.21
N ALA A 538 -19.01 -19.40 -4.74
CA ALA A 538 -20.05 -20.05 -5.56
C ALA A 538 -20.42 -19.20 -6.78
N ASN A 539 -20.62 -17.89 -6.60
CA ASN A 539 -20.90 -16.98 -7.71
C ASN A 539 -19.75 -16.94 -8.73
N ARG A 540 -18.49 -16.95 -8.29
CA ARG A 540 -17.34 -17.03 -9.21
C ARG A 540 -17.32 -18.34 -9.99
N ALA A 541 -17.62 -19.47 -9.33
CA ALA A 541 -17.69 -20.78 -9.98
C ALA A 541 -18.70 -20.77 -11.13
N VAL A 542 -19.93 -20.35 -10.85
CA VAL A 542 -21.02 -20.32 -11.84
C VAL A 542 -20.73 -19.28 -12.92
N ARG A 543 -20.44 -18.03 -12.53
CA ARG A 543 -20.42 -16.89 -13.45
C ARG A 543 -19.11 -16.73 -14.22
N ARG A 544 -17.96 -17.07 -13.62
CA ARG A 544 -16.63 -16.77 -14.18
C ARG A 544 -15.84 -17.99 -14.66
N TYR A 545 -16.12 -19.18 -14.12
CA TYR A 545 -15.32 -20.38 -14.39
C TYR A 545 -16.02 -21.44 -15.23
N ALA A 546 -17.20 -21.12 -15.78
CA ALA A 546 -18.03 -22.09 -16.51
C ALA A 546 -18.24 -23.39 -15.70
N MET A 547 -18.31 -23.27 -14.36
CA MET A 547 -18.52 -24.40 -13.47
C MET A 547 -20.00 -24.62 -13.13
N GLY A 548 -20.89 -23.75 -13.63
CA GLY A 548 -22.35 -23.94 -13.62
C GLY A 548 -22.86 -24.82 -14.75
N SER A 549 -24.15 -24.74 -15.04
CA SER A 549 -24.81 -25.57 -16.07
C SER A 549 -24.54 -25.13 -17.51
N ASP A 550 -24.02 -23.91 -17.71
CA ASP A 550 -23.70 -23.37 -19.04
C ASP A 550 -22.18 -23.52 -19.35
N PRO A 551 -21.80 -24.12 -20.50
CA PRO A 551 -20.40 -24.48 -20.80
C PRO A 551 -19.53 -23.34 -21.38
N ILE A 552 -20.11 -22.17 -21.68
CA ILE A 552 -19.39 -21.07 -22.36
C ILE A 552 -19.78 -19.75 -21.71
N HIS A 553 -18.79 -19.07 -21.12
CA HIS A 553 -18.95 -17.72 -20.58
C HIS A 553 -19.21 -16.74 -21.73
N LEU A 554 -20.29 -15.95 -21.67
CA LEU A 554 -20.39 -14.70 -22.42
C LEU A 554 -19.52 -13.68 -21.69
N ALA A 555 -18.26 -13.55 -22.08
CA ALA A 555 -17.37 -12.55 -21.50
C ALA A 555 -17.91 -11.17 -21.89
N VAL A 556 -18.59 -10.49 -20.97
CA VAL A 556 -18.97 -9.08 -21.14
C VAL A 556 -17.85 -8.24 -20.56
N ASP A 557 -17.13 -7.54 -21.42
CA ASP A 557 -16.19 -6.50 -21.00
C ASP A 557 -16.99 -5.28 -20.49
N SER A 558 -17.04 -5.17 -19.16
CA SER A 558 -17.42 -3.98 -18.37
C SER A 558 -18.88 -3.51 -18.40
N SER A 559 -19.45 -3.31 -17.21
CA SER A 559 -20.01 -2.03 -16.74
C SER A 559 -20.88 -2.25 -15.51
N GLY A 560 -20.69 -1.45 -14.47
CA GLY A 560 -21.43 -1.51 -13.19
C GLY A 560 -22.96 -1.36 -13.27
N GLU A 561 -23.56 -1.24 -14.46
CA GLU A 561 -25.01 -1.36 -14.65
C GLU A 561 -25.45 -2.78 -15.07
N ALA A 562 -24.50 -3.64 -15.48
CA ALA A 562 -24.79 -5.00 -15.94
C ALA A 562 -24.91 -6.03 -14.80
N ASP A 563 -24.46 -5.74 -13.57
CA ASP A 563 -24.65 -6.69 -12.45
C ASP A 563 -26.14 -6.85 -12.11
N ALA A 564 -26.94 -5.80 -12.32
CA ALA A 564 -28.40 -5.86 -12.28
C ALA A 564 -29.00 -6.65 -13.46
N PHE A 565 -28.34 -6.66 -14.62
CA PHE A 565 -28.79 -7.35 -15.82
C PHE A 565 -28.50 -8.87 -15.80
N PHE A 566 -27.51 -9.32 -15.01
CA PHE A 566 -27.12 -10.73 -14.85
C PHE A 566 -27.54 -11.38 -13.52
N LEU A 567 -28.33 -10.68 -12.69
CA LEU A 567 -29.16 -11.24 -11.62
C LEU A 567 -30.31 -12.08 -12.22
N SER A 568 -30.00 -13.04 -13.10
CA SER A 568 -30.98 -14.07 -13.41
C SER A 568 -31.18 -14.91 -12.15
N GLU A 569 -32.44 -15.09 -11.74
CA GLU A 569 -32.81 -15.99 -10.64
C GLU A 569 -32.15 -17.39 -10.81
N ARG A 570 -31.88 -17.79 -12.06
CA ARG A 570 -31.18 -19.03 -12.40
C ARG A 570 -29.76 -19.10 -11.84
N TYR A 571 -28.88 -18.14 -12.13
CA TYR A 571 -27.48 -18.20 -11.66
C TYR A 571 -27.38 -18.06 -10.13
N ALA A 572 -28.28 -17.29 -9.53
CA ALA A 572 -28.44 -17.24 -8.09
C ALA A 572 -28.85 -18.62 -7.55
N GLY A 573 -29.84 -19.27 -8.18
CA GLY A 573 -30.28 -20.62 -7.83
C GLY A 573 -29.17 -21.69 -7.96
N GLU A 574 -28.35 -21.63 -9.01
CA GLU A 574 -27.20 -22.53 -9.18
C GLU A 574 -26.14 -22.30 -8.10
N SER A 575 -25.84 -21.05 -7.77
CA SER A 575 -24.89 -20.71 -6.70
C SER A 575 -25.39 -21.21 -5.34
N ILE A 576 -26.68 -21.01 -5.03
CA ILE A 576 -27.33 -21.53 -3.83
C ILE A 576 -27.29 -23.06 -3.79
N ALA A 577 -27.51 -23.73 -4.93
CA ALA A 577 -27.45 -25.19 -5.00
C ALA A 577 -26.05 -25.73 -4.69
N ILE A 578 -24.99 -25.06 -5.17
CA ILE A 578 -23.59 -25.39 -4.84
C ILE A 578 -23.36 -25.23 -3.33
N ILE A 579 -23.77 -24.10 -2.75
CA ILE A 579 -23.61 -23.83 -1.31
C ILE A 579 -24.32 -24.90 -0.49
N LYS A 580 -25.58 -25.22 -0.80
CA LYS A 580 -26.35 -26.25 -0.10
C LYS A 580 -25.74 -27.65 -0.21
N ALA A 581 -25.18 -27.99 -1.38
CA ALA A 581 -24.49 -29.27 -1.54
C ALA A 581 -23.21 -29.34 -0.70
N CYS A 582 -22.45 -28.23 -0.64
CA CYS A 582 -21.26 -28.12 0.20
C CYS A 582 -21.61 -28.15 1.71
N GLU A 583 -22.67 -27.45 2.11
CA GLU A 583 -23.21 -27.45 3.47
C GLU A 583 -23.60 -28.87 3.92
N ALA A 584 -24.31 -29.62 3.07
CA ALA A 584 -24.71 -30.99 3.37
C ALA A 584 -23.50 -31.92 3.53
N GLU A 585 -22.45 -31.72 2.72
CA GLU A 585 -21.20 -32.49 2.82
C GLU A 585 -20.41 -32.11 4.08
N ALA A 586 -20.34 -30.81 4.41
CA ALA A 586 -19.75 -30.32 5.65
C ALA A 586 -20.44 -30.97 6.87
N GLU A 587 -21.77 -30.98 6.88
CA GLU A 587 -22.56 -31.58 7.96
C GLU A 587 -22.31 -33.09 8.07
N ARG A 588 -22.28 -33.79 6.93
CA ARG A 588 -21.96 -35.23 6.90
C ARG A 588 -20.59 -35.52 7.50
N LEU A 589 -19.56 -34.76 7.12
CA LEU A 589 -18.19 -34.94 7.58
C LEU A 589 -18.04 -34.62 9.07
N LEU A 590 -18.56 -33.47 9.52
CA LEU A 590 -18.50 -33.07 10.93
C LEU A 590 -19.32 -34.00 11.82
N ASN A 591 -20.51 -34.43 11.40
CA ASN A 591 -21.33 -35.35 12.19
C ASN A 591 -20.68 -36.74 12.33
N ARG A 592 -20.08 -37.27 11.25
CA ARG A 592 -19.32 -38.53 11.30
C ARG A 592 -18.12 -38.42 12.24
N ASN A 593 -17.42 -37.29 12.21
CA ASN A 593 -16.23 -37.00 12.99
C ASN A 593 -16.53 -36.13 14.23
N LYS A 594 -17.75 -36.20 14.78
CA LYS A 594 -18.19 -35.34 15.90
C LYS A 594 -17.30 -35.44 17.14
N LEU A 595 -16.72 -36.62 17.39
CA LEU A 595 -15.77 -36.80 18.51
C LEU A 595 -14.48 -35.99 18.30
N LEU A 596 -13.94 -35.97 17.07
CA LEU A 596 -12.76 -35.17 16.73
C LEU A 596 -13.06 -33.67 16.91
N LEU A 597 -14.19 -33.21 16.37
CA LEU A 597 -14.66 -31.81 16.52
C LEU A 597 -14.73 -31.41 18.01
N LEU A 598 -15.41 -32.21 18.84
CA LEU A 598 -15.56 -31.91 20.26
C LEU A 598 -14.25 -31.98 21.04
N LYS A 599 -13.33 -32.89 20.69
CA LYS A 599 -12.02 -33.00 21.34
C LYS A 599 -11.11 -31.83 21.00
N MET A 600 -11.10 -31.39 19.74
CA MET A 600 -10.38 -30.19 19.34
C MET A 600 -10.97 -28.94 20.01
N ALA A 601 -12.30 -28.82 20.02
CA ALA A 601 -12.98 -27.72 20.72
C ALA A 601 -12.66 -27.70 22.22
N GLU A 602 -12.72 -28.83 22.92
CA GLU A 602 -12.36 -28.94 24.35
C GLU A 602 -10.92 -28.46 24.63
N TYR A 603 -9.98 -28.87 23.77
CA TYR A 603 -8.58 -28.43 23.86
C TYR A 603 -8.46 -26.92 23.64
N LEU A 604 -9.14 -26.40 22.62
CA LEU A 604 -9.17 -24.98 22.28
C LEU A 604 -9.89 -24.14 23.33
N THR A 605 -10.87 -24.66 24.06
CA THR A 605 -11.50 -23.93 25.18
C THR A 605 -10.51 -23.72 26.33
N THR A 606 -9.62 -24.69 26.55
CA THR A 606 -8.66 -24.66 27.66
C THR A 606 -7.37 -23.93 27.30
N THR A 607 -6.82 -24.21 26.12
CA THR A 607 -5.48 -23.75 25.69
C THR A 607 -5.55 -22.58 24.73
N SER A 608 -6.72 -22.28 24.14
CA SER A 608 -6.98 -21.21 23.17
C SER A 608 -6.21 -21.26 21.84
N ARG A 609 -5.19 -22.11 21.71
CA ARG A 609 -4.36 -22.25 20.51
C ARG A 609 -3.94 -23.70 20.34
N MET A 610 -3.91 -24.16 19.09
CA MET A 610 -3.53 -25.50 18.69
C MET A 610 -2.61 -25.42 17.46
N GLU A 611 -1.35 -25.82 17.61
CA GLU A 611 -0.35 -25.84 16.54
C GLU A 611 -0.52 -27.05 15.60
N GLN A 612 0.08 -26.98 14.41
CA GLN A 612 -0.01 -28.00 13.36
C GLN A 612 0.21 -29.43 13.88
N GLU A 613 1.27 -29.67 14.67
CA GLU A 613 1.60 -31.00 15.17
C GLU A 613 0.50 -31.55 16.11
N THR A 614 -0.05 -30.68 16.95
CA THR A 614 -1.13 -31.04 17.86
C THR A 614 -2.41 -31.35 17.09
N ILE A 615 -2.71 -30.58 16.04
CA ILE A 615 -3.86 -30.83 15.16
C ILE A 615 -3.71 -32.20 14.49
N GLU A 616 -2.53 -32.49 13.93
CA GLU A 616 -2.24 -33.78 13.30
C GLU A 616 -2.43 -34.95 14.28
N GLU A 617 -1.93 -34.83 15.52
CA GLU A 617 -2.12 -35.84 16.57
C GLU A 617 -3.61 -36.10 16.84
N TYR A 618 -4.41 -35.04 16.97
CA TYR A 618 -5.84 -35.17 17.25
C TYR A 618 -6.59 -35.79 16.08
N VAL A 619 -6.31 -35.38 14.85
CA VAL A 619 -6.94 -35.94 13.65
C VAL A 619 -6.57 -37.41 13.50
N ALA A 620 -5.31 -37.79 13.72
CA ALA A 620 -4.87 -39.19 13.68
C ALA A 620 -5.53 -40.05 14.77
N ARG A 621 -5.75 -39.48 15.95
CA ARG A 621 -6.29 -40.19 17.11
C ARG A 621 -7.81 -40.33 17.10
N TYR A 622 -8.55 -39.31 16.66
CA TYR A 622 -10.01 -39.25 16.78
C TYR A 622 -10.75 -39.24 15.44
N GLY A 623 -10.05 -39.08 14.31
CA GLY A 623 -10.63 -39.14 12.97
C GLY A 623 -11.16 -40.53 12.61
N LYS A 624 -12.28 -40.60 11.89
CA LYS A 624 -12.94 -41.86 11.50
C LYS A 624 -12.76 -42.24 10.03
N GLU A 625 -12.09 -41.41 9.24
CA GLU A 625 -11.91 -41.68 7.82
C GLU A 625 -10.77 -42.69 7.60
N GLU A 626 -11.04 -43.76 6.84
CA GLU A 626 -10.08 -44.87 6.64
C GLU A 626 -8.77 -44.43 6.00
N TRP A 627 -8.80 -43.38 5.19
CA TRP A 627 -7.62 -42.85 4.51
C TRP A 627 -6.63 -42.19 5.47
N ILE A 628 -7.07 -41.73 6.64
CA ILE A 628 -6.17 -41.09 7.63
C ILE A 628 -5.07 -42.07 8.06
N ALA A 629 -5.45 -43.33 8.29
CA ALA A 629 -4.51 -44.38 8.68
C ALA A 629 -3.78 -45.05 7.50
N ARG A 630 -4.34 -44.99 6.28
CA ARG A 630 -3.81 -45.71 5.09
C ARG A 630 -2.96 -44.85 4.17
N ASP A 631 -3.42 -43.64 3.87
CA ASP A 631 -2.88 -42.79 2.81
C ASP A 631 -2.08 -41.60 3.37
N GLY A 632 -2.36 -41.18 4.61
CA GLY A 632 -1.73 -40.03 5.26
C GLY A 632 -2.15 -38.67 4.67
N PHE A 633 -1.55 -37.59 5.20
CA PHE A 633 -1.77 -36.22 4.73
C PHE A 633 -0.89 -35.88 3.54
N ILE A 634 -1.36 -34.93 2.73
CA ILE A 634 -0.71 -34.48 1.49
C ILE A 634 -0.08 -33.12 1.77
N LYS A 635 1.13 -32.88 1.24
CA LYS A 635 1.74 -31.55 1.26
C LYS A 635 1.12 -30.66 0.18
N ARG A 636 1.01 -29.36 0.44
CA ARG A 636 0.34 -28.41 -0.46
C ARG A 636 0.88 -28.40 -1.89
N ASP A 637 2.18 -28.62 -2.07
CA ASP A 637 2.90 -28.67 -3.35
C ASP A 637 2.68 -29.98 -4.13
N GLN A 638 2.19 -31.03 -3.45
CA GLN A 638 1.95 -32.36 -4.01
C GLN A 638 0.46 -32.67 -4.21
N TYR A 639 -0.40 -31.68 -3.95
CA TYR A 639 -1.84 -31.82 -4.02
C TYR A 639 -2.32 -32.13 -5.45
N TYR A 640 -1.79 -31.42 -6.44
CA TYR A 640 -2.16 -31.64 -7.85
C TYR A 640 -1.24 -32.67 -8.52
N ARG A 641 -1.85 -33.74 -9.06
CA ARG A 641 -1.15 -34.80 -9.80
C ARG A 641 -1.50 -34.83 -11.29
N PHE A 642 -1.66 -33.67 -11.91
CA PHE A 642 -2.10 -33.56 -13.31
C PHE A 642 -1.16 -34.29 -14.29
N ASN A 643 0.15 -34.23 -14.05
CA ASN A 643 1.11 -34.92 -14.89
C ASN A 643 0.93 -36.44 -14.83
N GLU A 644 0.68 -37.01 -13.66
CA GLU A 644 0.42 -38.45 -13.52
C GLU A 644 -0.84 -38.87 -14.27
N THR A 645 -1.91 -38.08 -14.16
CA THR A 645 -3.16 -38.31 -14.90
C THR A 645 -2.93 -38.27 -16.41
N LEU A 646 -2.16 -37.29 -16.91
CA LEU A 646 -1.80 -37.17 -18.31
C LEU A 646 -1.05 -38.41 -18.80
N GLN A 647 0.00 -38.82 -18.08
CA GLN A 647 0.80 -39.99 -18.43
C GLN A 647 -0.04 -41.29 -18.42
N LYS A 648 -0.95 -41.42 -17.46
CA LYS A 648 -1.85 -42.58 -17.37
C LYS A 648 -2.81 -42.65 -18.55
N GLN A 649 -3.40 -41.52 -18.96
CA GLN A 649 -4.29 -41.47 -20.12
C GLN A 649 -3.55 -41.75 -21.42
N LEU A 650 -2.38 -41.15 -21.62
CA LEU A 650 -1.52 -41.43 -22.78
C LEU A 650 -1.23 -42.93 -22.90
N LYS A 651 -0.77 -43.54 -21.81
CA LYS A 651 -0.46 -44.98 -21.78
C LYS A 651 -1.68 -45.85 -22.09
N SER A 652 -2.87 -45.50 -21.61
CA SER A 652 -4.12 -46.23 -21.90
C SER A 652 -4.45 -46.18 -23.39
N LEU A 653 -4.40 -45.00 -23.99
CA LEU A 653 -4.73 -44.80 -25.40
C LEU A 653 -3.70 -45.45 -26.33
N GLU A 654 -2.42 -45.43 -25.96
CA GLU A 654 -1.36 -46.14 -26.70
C GLU A 654 -1.56 -47.67 -26.66
N LEU A 655 -2.01 -48.21 -25.52
CA LEU A 655 -2.35 -49.62 -25.37
C LEU A 655 -3.58 -50.01 -26.21
N GLU A 656 -4.63 -49.18 -26.20
CA GLU A 656 -5.83 -49.38 -27.01
C GLU A 656 -5.51 -49.34 -28.51
N ALA A 657 -4.67 -48.39 -28.96
CA ALA A 657 -4.22 -48.30 -30.34
C ALA A 657 -3.42 -49.55 -30.76
N ALA A 658 -2.49 -50.01 -29.92
CA ALA A 658 -1.72 -51.22 -30.19
C ALA A 658 -2.58 -52.49 -30.25
N GLN A 659 -3.63 -52.58 -29.43
CA GLN A 659 -4.59 -53.70 -29.48
C GLN A 659 -5.44 -53.68 -30.75
N ALA A 660 -5.92 -52.51 -31.18
CA ALA A 660 -6.69 -52.35 -32.41
C ALA A 660 -5.87 -52.74 -33.66
N ASP A 661 -4.58 -52.39 -33.69
CA ASP A 661 -3.67 -52.80 -34.78
C ASP A 661 -3.50 -54.33 -34.83
N ILE A 662 -3.36 -54.99 -33.68
CA ILE A 662 -3.25 -56.44 -33.59
C ILE A 662 -4.55 -57.13 -34.04
N GLU A 663 -5.72 -56.63 -33.62
CA GLU A 663 -7.02 -57.16 -34.03
C GLU A 663 -7.28 -56.98 -35.53
N GLY A 664 -6.85 -55.84 -36.10
CA GLY A 664 -6.86 -55.58 -37.53
C GLY A 664 -6.05 -56.61 -38.31
N LEU A 665 -4.80 -56.86 -37.89
CA LEU A 665 -3.92 -57.85 -38.50
C LEU A 665 -4.47 -59.29 -38.39
N VAL A 666 -5.08 -59.64 -37.26
CA VAL A 666 -5.72 -60.95 -37.05
C VAL A 666 -6.95 -61.12 -37.93
N SER A 667 -7.75 -60.07 -38.12
CA SER A 667 -8.91 -60.08 -39.01
C SER A 667 -8.50 -60.25 -40.48
N GLU A 668 -7.46 -59.52 -40.90
CA GLU A 668 -6.91 -59.60 -42.25
C GLU A 668 -6.30 -60.99 -42.53
N ALA A 669 -5.57 -61.55 -41.56
CA ALA A 669 -5.06 -62.92 -41.65
C ALA A 669 -6.19 -63.97 -41.75
N LYS A 670 -7.28 -63.81 -41.00
CA LYS A 670 -8.47 -64.69 -41.11
C LYS A 670 -9.15 -64.56 -42.48
N ALA A 671 -9.25 -63.35 -43.03
CA ALA A 671 -9.83 -63.12 -44.34
C ALA A 671 -8.99 -63.79 -45.45
N ILE A 672 -7.66 -63.73 -45.34
CA ILE A 672 -6.74 -64.43 -46.25
C ILE A 672 -6.88 -65.95 -46.14
N LEU A 673 -7.00 -66.50 -44.93
CA LEU A 673 -7.17 -67.94 -44.71
C LEU A 673 -8.54 -68.50 -45.12
N SER A 674 -9.55 -67.63 -45.26
CA SER A 674 -10.91 -68.00 -45.68
C SER A 674 -11.13 -67.98 -47.20
N ARG A 675 -10.16 -67.45 -47.96
CA ARG A 675 -10.07 -67.49 -49.42
C ARG A 675 -9.20 -68.65 -49.86
#